data_AF-A0A8T8TWK0-F1
#
_entry.id   AF-A0A8T8TWK0-F1
#
_cell.length_a   1.000
_cell.length_b   1.000
_cell.length_c   1.000
_cell.angle_alpha   90.00
_cell.angle_beta   90.00
_cell.angle_gamma   90.00
#
_symmetry.space_group_name_H-M   'P 1'
#
loop_
_entity.id
_entity.type
_entity.pdbx_description
1 polymer ?
#
loop_
_entity_poly.entity_id
_entity_poly.type
_entity_poly.pdbx_seq_one_letter_code
_entity_poly.pdbx_strand_id
1 'polypeptide(L)'
;MAPPRKRRFLKEDDLEAKKAREEKVIEEYNQKPLDDSPDIAETTEQCRERVMMEWTDYFRRVLEIDPDSIWLDLCLNSDLATSRCRAFLRGYVEDSVQEVPTLGPEETAKKRTITSANSLLQVWRGLIARADATVLKHKRREDPSKKDTWTLKFMDHSNRQGRGPVFEISRWIYGAGAKELGLCTELMVEKIEAAAEDVIGIANIVWERPDVIPCTPIIRVSFLALLVLAGVGGFRPKAILGFKFNQVILAIVRDQKNRSRTKIAVTFRIPIVKTRRSSKGTKAKWITFTVFFVPVPSICLGSFVTSLAIRADAFEPSIDSVETLLQRPNLEGTDYLPLKWKKEVEDTPIFPLDYATFRRIWLQACLAFGLRNSPRLYTLRVGAGMDLDGVLSDVLRNYVMSNTSSVFQKSYQAEHIRVNLLRLKFEHLYPDETWDDGLEQAMRTMSLKRDPDAPILPSEEDLHSFELRKDIFTLRDQLAKSQAACLPRHTWNSVYMRLRNLLRNLSDQVVKLRREEYFERVDRSRALGHSTSGEVATAAVPRAKHARLCYGGEALDEVARFIQRYRCSSDEREKVEPYCQKRYLELLVGYLTNQPAVAKPEDGEGEVIALDLTSTTSPSQDENKHMCLLCKQSFFSRGSLTNHCKELHVEIFDQPFPCPECRRKREPDYLITSPSSWSSHVEGTHGKEHAPILRTDPTSDETEPRCPFCGLFFQQKGLYSHFRSHVRAGTNSTIFSTPFPCQLCAHSKQSGDEKQSAMIDGCSAWDAHVFSFTALDSLLGTPTSIIGRKRRRTEATVATPEKSSASPMSPISLMSEGWEIPEECGYDAQTPLSSQQSGIELSIIDPILLEMDNRSRHASLDELYAPAPPQEPDLHCIVPIFLDDEEVCQVETLLAKRRRDNATWYLVKWEGFPHEENTWQKPNDISSELVTAFEATYKYQGNHLGVMQLLKKRVWRKRVEYWVQWMGRPESDNSWQGETTLSRERIMEFENLSICEMEKE
;
A
#
# COMPACT_ATOMS: atom_id res chain seq x y z
N MET A 1 16.58 -34.25 62.44
CA MET A 1 17.47 -34.41 61.27
C MET A 1 16.63 -34.86 60.07
N ALA A 2 16.94 -34.41 58.85
CA ALA A 2 16.29 -34.93 57.64
C ALA A 2 16.95 -36.27 57.21
N PRO A 3 16.19 -37.25 56.68
CA PRO A 3 16.77 -38.51 56.23
C PRO A 3 17.66 -38.31 55.00
N PRO A 4 18.74 -39.09 54.83
CA PRO A 4 19.60 -38.99 53.66
C PRO A 4 18.82 -39.29 52.38
N ARG A 5 18.91 -38.40 51.39
CA ARG A 5 18.29 -38.60 50.07
C ARG A 5 18.88 -39.87 49.43
N LYS A 6 18.06 -40.91 49.24
CA LYS A 6 18.45 -42.14 48.53
C LYS A 6 19.10 -41.80 47.19
N ARG A 7 20.28 -42.34 46.90
CA ARG A 7 21.04 -42.08 45.66
C ARG A 7 20.23 -42.56 44.45
N ARG A 8 19.68 -41.65 43.65
CA ARG A 8 18.73 -41.95 42.55
C ARG A 8 19.21 -42.98 41.52
N PHE A 9 20.53 -43.15 41.36
CA PHE A 9 21.13 -43.93 40.26
C PHE A 9 21.77 -45.26 40.69
N LEU A 10 21.86 -45.52 41.99
CA LEU A 10 22.48 -46.71 42.58
C LEU A 10 21.46 -47.41 43.49
N LYS A 11 20.82 -48.44 42.94
CA LYS A 11 20.43 -49.62 43.71
C LYS A 11 21.54 -50.64 43.52
N GLU A 12 21.83 -51.44 44.55
CA GLU A 12 22.92 -52.43 44.50
C GLU A 12 22.53 -53.68 43.72
N ASP A 13 21.22 -53.95 43.61
CA ASP A 13 20.66 -55.00 42.76
C ASP A 13 20.95 -54.74 41.27
N ASP A 14 21.86 -55.55 40.72
CA ASP A 14 22.18 -55.68 39.29
C ASP A 14 22.76 -54.42 38.62
N LEU A 15 23.89 -53.96 39.19
CA LEU A 15 24.76 -52.94 38.59
C LEU A 15 25.29 -53.36 37.20
N GLU A 16 25.43 -54.66 36.94
CA GLU A 16 26.08 -55.20 35.75
C GLU A 16 25.13 -55.27 34.54
N ALA A 17 23.90 -55.78 34.67
CA ALA A 17 22.91 -55.63 33.62
C ALA A 17 22.44 -54.18 33.48
N LYS A 18 22.57 -53.34 34.52
CA LYS A 18 22.46 -51.88 34.31
C LYS A 18 23.59 -51.39 33.41
N LYS A 19 24.85 -51.67 33.73
CA LYS A 19 26.01 -51.31 32.90
C LYS A 19 25.82 -51.75 31.45
N ALA A 20 25.47 -53.01 31.18
CA ALA A 20 25.23 -53.53 29.84
C ALA A 20 24.07 -52.82 29.10
N ARG A 21 23.03 -52.37 29.81
CA ARG A 21 21.94 -51.55 29.23
C ARG A 21 22.42 -50.13 28.88
N GLU A 22 23.16 -49.48 29.78
CA GLU A 22 23.70 -48.13 29.54
C GLU A 22 24.77 -48.17 28.44
N GLU A 23 25.62 -49.20 28.38
CA GLU A 23 26.62 -49.42 27.30
C GLU A 23 25.95 -49.66 25.95
N LYS A 24 24.86 -50.44 25.89
CA LYS A 24 24.06 -50.58 24.67
C LYS A 24 23.44 -49.25 24.24
N VAL A 25 22.93 -48.44 25.18
CA VAL A 25 22.36 -47.11 24.88
C VAL A 25 23.44 -46.13 24.41
N ILE A 26 24.65 -46.19 25.00
CA ILE A 26 25.82 -45.43 24.54
C ILE A 26 26.18 -45.84 23.10
N GLU A 27 26.15 -47.13 22.78
CA GLU A 27 26.43 -47.60 21.42
C GLU A 27 25.33 -47.20 20.42
N GLU A 28 24.06 -47.24 20.81
CA GLU A 28 22.95 -46.69 20.02
C GLU A 28 23.08 -45.16 19.81
N TYR A 29 23.75 -44.43 20.71
CA TYR A 29 24.09 -43.00 20.53
C TYR A 29 25.39 -42.79 19.71
N ASN A 30 26.39 -43.67 19.81
CA ASN A 30 27.59 -43.64 18.96
C ASN A 30 27.22 -43.79 17.49
N GLN A 31 26.28 -44.69 17.20
CA GLN A 31 25.72 -44.93 15.86
C GLN A 31 24.76 -43.81 15.38
N LYS A 32 24.31 -42.94 16.29
CA LYS A 32 23.41 -41.80 16.02
C LYS A 32 23.99 -40.51 16.64
N PRO A 33 25.17 -40.05 16.18
CA PRO A 33 25.83 -38.88 16.74
C PRO A 33 24.92 -37.65 16.61
N LEU A 34 24.98 -36.77 17.61
CA LEU A 34 24.15 -35.56 17.69
C LEU A 34 24.23 -34.73 16.40
N ASP A 35 23.08 -34.22 15.94
CA ASP A 35 23.03 -33.29 14.82
C ASP A 35 23.62 -31.93 15.21
N ASP A 36 24.88 -31.73 14.83
CA ASP A 36 25.64 -30.49 14.91
C ASP A 36 25.38 -29.55 13.72
N SER A 37 24.51 -29.91 12.77
CA SER A 37 24.22 -29.10 11.59
C SER A 37 23.53 -27.78 11.98
N PRO A 38 23.95 -26.62 11.41
CA PRO A 38 23.37 -25.33 11.74
C PRO A 38 21.93 -25.19 11.20
N ASP A 39 21.06 -24.55 11.97
CA ASP A 39 19.69 -24.18 11.55
C ASP A 39 19.77 -23.04 10.52
N ILE A 40 19.88 -23.39 9.23
CA ILE A 40 19.93 -22.46 8.11
C ILE A 40 18.56 -22.31 7.45
N ALA A 41 18.35 -21.19 6.75
CA ALA A 41 17.18 -21.04 5.91
C ALA A 41 17.35 -21.84 4.63
N GLU A 42 16.29 -22.47 4.15
CA GLU A 42 16.30 -23.33 2.96
C GLU A 42 16.86 -22.64 1.71
N THR A 43 16.54 -21.37 1.47
CA THR A 43 17.13 -20.58 0.36
C THR A 43 18.64 -20.34 0.52
N THR A 44 19.14 -20.33 1.77
CA THR A 44 20.59 -20.29 2.06
C THR A 44 21.24 -21.67 1.87
N GLU A 45 20.49 -22.75 2.02
CA GLU A 45 20.94 -24.11 1.72
C GLU A 45 21.01 -24.33 0.20
N GLN A 46 19.92 -24.06 -0.53
CA GLN A 46 19.86 -24.10 -2.00
C GLN A 46 20.98 -23.26 -2.65
N CYS A 47 21.20 -22.02 -2.18
CA CYS A 47 22.28 -21.15 -2.66
C CYS A 47 23.68 -21.76 -2.44
N ARG A 48 23.90 -22.42 -1.29
CA ARG A 48 25.17 -23.12 -1.00
C ARG A 48 25.34 -24.40 -1.82
N GLU A 49 24.24 -25.07 -2.15
CA GLU A 49 24.26 -26.26 -3.00
C GLU A 49 24.61 -25.89 -4.45
N ARG A 50 24.01 -24.84 -5.02
CA ARG A 50 24.36 -24.32 -6.36
C ARG A 50 25.85 -24.02 -6.49
N VAL A 51 26.41 -23.22 -5.58
CA VAL A 51 27.84 -22.85 -5.64
C VAL A 51 28.76 -24.05 -5.41
N MET A 52 28.35 -25.04 -4.61
CA MET A 52 29.11 -26.29 -4.47
C MET A 52 29.02 -27.18 -5.73
N MET A 53 27.91 -27.15 -6.48
CA MET A 53 27.82 -27.80 -7.79
C MET A 53 28.74 -27.12 -8.80
N GLU A 54 28.74 -25.78 -8.89
CA GLU A 54 29.63 -24.99 -9.75
C GLU A 54 31.12 -25.28 -9.44
N TRP A 55 31.50 -25.35 -8.15
CA TRP A 55 32.82 -25.81 -7.69
C TRP A 55 33.16 -27.23 -8.12
N THR A 56 32.21 -28.16 -7.94
CA THR A 56 32.36 -29.57 -8.30
C THR A 56 32.58 -29.74 -9.79
N ASP A 57 31.84 -29.00 -10.61
CA ASP A 57 31.90 -29.07 -12.07
C ASP A 57 33.19 -28.47 -12.62
N TYR A 58 33.60 -27.31 -12.12
CA TYR A 58 34.87 -26.66 -12.48
C TYR A 58 36.06 -27.60 -12.26
N PHE A 59 36.24 -28.13 -11.05
CA PHE A 59 37.40 -28.99 -10.78
C PHE A 59 37.33 -30.35 -11.47
N ARG A 60 36.14 -30.96 -11.57
CA ARG A 60 36.00 -32.30 -12.16
C ARG A 60 36.01 -32.30 -13.69
N ARG A 61 35.41 -31.31 -14.36
CA ARG A 61 35.30 -31.25 -15.83
C ARG A 61 36.36 -30.38 -16.50
N VAL A 62 36.79 -29.29 -15.88
CA VAL A 62 37.76 -28.35 -16.50
C VAL A 62 39.20 -28.69 -16.13
N LEU A 63 39.43 -29.25 -14.93
CA LEU A 63 40.77 -29.50 -14.40
C LEU A 63 41.06 -30.97 -14.03
N GLU A 64 40.10 -31.89 -14.21
CA GLU A 64 40.20 -33.33 -13.90
C GLU A 64 40.70 -33.67 -12.47
N ILE A 65 40.44 -32.77 -11.51
CA ILE A 65 40.84 -32.89 -10.10
C ILE A 65 39.62 -33.29 -9.26
N ASP A 66 39.85 -34.13 -8.24
CA ASP A 66 38.84 -34.38 -7.20
C ASP A 66 38.56 -33.07 -6.40
N PRO A 67 37.33 -32.52 -6.45
CA PRO A 67 36.98 -31.28 -5.74
C PRO A 67 37.04 -31.41 -4.22
N ASP A 68 36.97 -32.63 -3.66
CA ASP A 68 36.98 -32.88 -2.22
C ASP A 68 38.41 -32.88 -1.66
N SER A 69 39.37 -33.47 -2.37
CA SER A 69 40.81 -33.38 -2.11
C SER A 69 41.27 -31.95 -1.82
N ILE A 70 40.77 -30.96 -2.57
CA ILE A 70 41.18 -29.55 -2.42
C ILE A 70 40.81 -29.02 -1.03
N TRP A 71 39.67 -29.41 -0.47
CA TRP A 71 39.26 -29.01 0.89
C TRP A 71 40.10 -29.68 1.98
N LEU A 72 40.56 -30.90 1.73
CA LEU A 72 41.48 -31.62 2.63
C LEU A 72 42.88 -30.99 2.60
N ASP A 73 43.40 -30.69 1.41
CA ASP A 73 44.67 -29.99 1.20
C ASP A 73 44.66 -28.57 1.81
N LEU A 74 43.51 -27.88 1.76
CA LEU A 74 43.31 -26.57 2.39
C LEU A 74 43.37 -26.66 3.92
N CYS A 75 42.86 -27.75 4.52
CA CYS A 75 43.03 -28.06 5.94
C CYS A 75 44.50 -28.32 6.33
N LEU A 76 45.32 -28.79 5.38
CA LEU A 76 46.77 -28.98 5.55
C LEU A 76 47.60 -27.71 5.25
N ASN A 77 46.96 -26.60 4.86
CA ASN A 77 47.58 -25.33 4.46
C ASN A 77 48.42 -25.43 3.16
N SER A 78 47.97 -26.23 2.19
CA SER A 78 48.61 -26.34 0.88
C SER A 78 48.49 -25.06 0.05
N ASP A 79 49.62 -24.45 -0.34
CA ASP A 79 49.66 -23.31 -1.27
C ASP A 79 49.02 -23.63 -2.63
N LEU A 80 49.09 -24.89 -3.07
CA LEU A 80 48.44 -25.35 -4.30
C LEU A 80 46.91 -25.35 -4.14
N ALA A 81 46.38 -25.77 -3.00
CA ALA A 81 44.95 -25.67 -2.71
C ALA A 81 44.49 -24.21 -2.62
N THR A 82 45.24 -23.37 -1.90
CA THR A 82 45.00 -21.90 -1.84
C THR A 82 45.00 -21.26 -3.23
N SER A 83 45.85 -21.75 -4.14
CA SER A 83 45.92 -21.26 -5.52
C SER A 83 44.78 -21.79 -6.40
N ARG A 84 44.38 -23.05 -6.24
CA ARG A 84 43.16 -23.62 -6.84
C ARG A 84 41.90 -22.86 -6.42
N CYS A 85 41.72 -22.57 -5.13
CA CYS A 85 40.62 -21.75 -4.64
C CYS A 85 40.57 -20.36 -5.30
N ARG A 86 41.73 -19.70 -5.49
CA ARG A 86 41.82 -18.41 -6.19
C ARG A 86 41.53 -18.51 -7.69
N ALA A 87 41.92 -19.60 -8.35
CA ALA A 87 41.61 -19.86 -9.75
C ALA A 87 40.11 -20.05 -9.97
N PHE A 88 39.44 -20.87 -9.12
CA PHE A 88 37.98 -20.99 -9.15
C PHE A 88 37.28 -19.64 -8.92
N LEU A 89 37.68 -18.90 -7.88
CA LEU A 89 37.05 -17.60 -7.56
C LEU A 89 37.33 -16.52 -8.63
N ARG A 90 38.35 -16.70 -9.47
CA ARG A 90 38.58 -15.90 -10.67
C ARG A 90 37.62 -16.29 -11.80
N GLY A 91 37.61 -17.57 -12.17
CA GLY A 91 36.72 -18.11 -13.22
C GLY A 91 35.25 -17.78 -12.92
N TYR A 92 34.80 -18.03 -11.68
CA TYR A 92 33.46 -17.66 -11.21
C TYR A 92 33.11 -16.17 -11.41
N VAL A 93 34.08 -15.25 -11.41
CA VAL A 93 33.85 -13.83 -11.76
C VAL A 93 33.86 -13.62 -13.26
N GLU A 94 34.87 -14.16 -13.97
CA GLU A 94 35.05 -14.02 -15.42
C GLU A 94 33.86 -14.62 -16.21
N ASP A 95 33.35 -15.78 -15.77
CA ASP A 95 32.21 -16.50 -16.35
C ASP A 95 30.84 -15.92 -15.95
N SER A 96 30.79 -15.00 -14.97
CA SER A 96 29.52 -14.44 -14.44
C SER A 96 28.83 -13.40 -15.36
N VAL A 97 29.02 -13.53 -16.67
CA VAL A 97 28.56 -12.60 -17.70
C VAL A 97 27.22 -13.06 -18.28
N GLN A 98 26.22 -12.19 -18.22
CA GLN A 98 24.89 -12.39 -18.80
C GLN A 98 24.64 -11.34 -19.89
N GLU A 99 23.87 -11.70 -20.92
CA GLU A 99 23.37 -10.75 -21.92
C GLU A 99 22.12 -10.06 -21.37
N VAL A 100 22.17 -8.72 -21.26
CA VAL A 100 21.07 -7.89 -20.75
C VAL A 100 20.59 -6.90 -21.82
N PRO A 101 19.30 -6.55 -21.88
CA PRO A 101 18.83 -5.49 -22.78
C PRO A 101 19.49 -4.15 -22.46
N THR A 102 19.73 -3.32 -23.47
CA THR A 102 20.16 -1.92 -23.28
C THR A 102 19.44 -0.99 -24.25
N LEU A 103 19.40 0.31 -23.95
CA LEU A 103 18.80 1.33 -24.81
C LEU A 103 19.52 1.54 -26.15
N GLY A 104 20.77 1.07 -26.29
CA GLY A 104 21.61 1.33 -27.46
C GLY A 104 21.22 0.53 -28.72
N PRO A 105 21.81 0.87 -29.89
CA PRO A 105 21.53 0.21 -31.17
C PRO A 105 22.02 -1.25 -31.26
N GLU A 106 22.87 -1.67 -30.32
CA GLU A 106 23.27 -3.07 -30.10
C GLU A 106 22.09 -3.94 -29.59
N GLU A 107 21.00 -3.30 -29.10
CA GLU A 107 19.82 -3.86 -28.42
C GLU A 107 20.13 -4.59 -27.09
N THR A 108 21.26 -5.27 -26.98
CA THR A 108 21.73 -6.03 -25.80
C THR A 108 23.20 -5.73 -25.50
N ALA A 109 23.66 -6.01 -24.28
CA ALA A 109 25.07 -5.92 -23.90
C ALA A 109 25.45 -7.02 -22.91
N LYS A 110 26.74 -7.39 -22.91
CA LYS A 110 27.29 -8.38 -21.96
C LYS A 110 27.67 -7.69 -20.64
N LYS A 111 26.88 -7.95 -19.60
CA LYS A 111 27.05 -7.39 -18.24
C LYS A 111 27.49 -8.49 -17.27
N ARG A 112 28.54 -8.25 -16.50
CA ARG A 112 28.99 -9.13 -15.41
C ARG A 112 28.11 -8.93 -14.17
N THR A 113 27.60 -10.01 -13.60
CA THR A 113 26.75 -9.98 -12.40
C THR A 113 27.55 -9.85 -11.11
N ILE A 114 28.73 -10.49 -11.01
CA ILE A 114 29.63 -10.32 -9.87
C ILE A 114 30.46 -9.05 -10.05
N THR A 115 30.01 -7.96 -9.42
CA THR A 115 30.63 -6.63 -9.50
C THR A 115 31.32 -6.17 -8.20
N SER A 116 31.13 -6.88 -7.09
CA SER A 116 31.68 -6.48 -5.78
C SER A 116 32.48 -7.59 -5.06
N ALA A 117 33.49 -7.19 -4.31
CA ALA A 117 34.28 -8.06 -3.44
C ALA A 117 33.43 -8.65 -2.30
N ASN A 118 32.36 -7.98 -1.88
CA ASN A 118 31.40 -8.52 -0.93
C ASN A 118 30.67 -9.73 -1.51
N SER A 119 30.15 -9.64 -2.74
CA SER A 119 29.44 -10.72 -3.41
C SER A 119 30.32 -11.97 -3.50
N LEU A 120 31.56 -11.82 -4.00
CA LEU A 120 32.53 -12.91 -4.08
C LEU A 120 32.90 -13.48 -2.69
N LEU A 121 32.96 -12.66 -1.65
CA LEU A 121 33.19 -13.15 -0.28
C LEU A 121 31.99 -13.92 0.29
N GLN A 122 30.74 -13.63 -0.12
CA GLN A 122 29.60 -14.46 0.27
C GLN A 122 29.59 -15.80 -0.47
N VAL A 123 29.97 -15.83 -1.76
CA VAL A 123 30.19 -17.06 -2.55
C VAL A 123 31.24 -17.94 -1.85
N TRP A 124 32.41 -17.38 -1.51
CA TRP A 124 33.47 -18.07 -0.79
C TRP A 124 33.02 -18.62 0.58
N ARG A 125 32.29 -17.81 1.37
CA ARG A 125 31.70 -18.25 2.65
C ARG A 125 30.64 -19.34 2.49
N GLY A 126 29.88 -19.31 1.39
CA GLY A 126 28.90 -20.33 1.02
C GLY A 126 29.55 -21.68 0.81
N LEU A 127 30.60 -21.70 -0.03
CA LEU A 127 31.43 -22.87 -0.30
C LEU A 127 32.02 -23.49 0.97
N ILE A 128 32.75 -22.70 1.78
CA ILE A 128 33.36 -23.20 3.01
C ILE A 128 32.30 -23.81 3.93
N ALA A 129 31.13 -23.16 4.05
CA ALA A 129 30.06 -23.66 4.92
C ALA A 129 29.33 -24.90 4.36
N ARG A 130 29.43 -25.20 3.06
CA ARG A 130 28.94 -26.46 2.47
C ARG A 130 29.98 -27.57 2.55
N ALA A 131 31.23 -27.28 2.21
CA ALA A 131 32.35 -28.21 2.33
C ALA A 131 32.58 -28.65 3.78
N ASP A 132 32.42 -27.73 4.74
CA ASP A 132 32.47 -28.08 6.17
C ASP A 132 31.34 -29.02 6.59
N ALA A 133 30.12 -28.80 6.07
CA ALA A 133 28.94 -29.62 6.37
C ALA A 133 28.94 -30.98 5.64
N THR A 134 29.73 -31.15 4.59
CA THR A 134 29.81 -32.37 3.77
C THR A 134 31.19 -33.03 3.90
N VAL A 135 32.16 -32.61 3.08
CA VAL A 135 33.51 -33.18 2.98
C VAL A 135 34.21 -33.27 4.34
N LEU A 136 34.34 -32.15 5.05
CA LEU A 136 35.09 -32.10 6.31
C LEU A 136 34.31 -32.78 7.46
N LYS A 137 32.98 -32.70 7.44
CA LYS A 137 32.12 -33.46 8.38
C LYS A 137 32.29 -34.96 8.22
N HIS A 138 32.45 -35.46 6.99
CA HIS A 138 32.78 -36.85 6.72
C HIS A 138 34.19 -37.19 7.25
N LYS A 139 35.20 -36.40 6.87
CA LYS A 139 36.59 -36.63 7.29
C LYS A 139 36.79 -36.62 8.81
N ARG A 140 36.09 -35.74 9.55
CA ARG A 140 36.08 -35.70 11.02
C ARG A 140 35.39 -36.90 11.68
N ARG A 141 34.63 -37.70 10.94
CA ARG A 141 34.03 -38.98 11.40
C ARG A 141 34.92 -40.17 11.05
N GLU A 142 35.59 -40.15 9.90
CA GLU A 142 36.61 -41.15 9.52
C GLU A 142 37.84 -41.10 10.43
N ASP A 143 38.32 -39.90 10.76
CA ASP A 143 39.46 -39.69 11.65
C ASP A 143 39.10 -38.72 12.80
N PRO A 144 38.43 -39.23 13.86
CA PRO A 144 38.13 -38.44 15.05
C PRO A 144 39.39 -37.97 15.79
N SER A 145 40.53 -38.67 15.62
CA SER A 145 41.79 -38.35 16.30
C SER A 145 42.42 -37.05 15.78
N LYS A 146 42.22 -36.73 14.49
CA LYS A 146 42.70 -35.51 13.83
C LYS A 146 41.58 -34.51 13.53
N LYS A 147 40.51 -34.50 14.33
CA LYS A 147 39.36 -33.60 14.16
C LYS A 147 39.76 -32.12 13.99
N ASP A 148 40.77 -31.66 14.74
CA ASP A 148 41.28 -30.28 14.73
C ASP A 148 42.21 -29.97 13.55
N THR A 149 42.66 -30.98 12.81
CA THR A 149 43.31 -30.85 11.49
C THR A 149 42.24 -30.69 10.43
N TRP A 150 41.21 -31.54 10.45
CA TRP A 150 40.06 -31.51 9.53
C TRP A 150 39.02 -30.42 9.87
N THR A 151 39.47 -29.30 10.46
CA THR A 151 38.65 -28.14 10.81
C THR A 151 39.35 -26.86 10.30
N LEU A 152 38.73 -26.17 9.34
CA LEU A 152 39.28 -24.94 8.78
C LEU A 152 39.33 -23.83 9.83
N LYS A 153 40.50 -23.19 9.97
CA LYS A 153 40.76 -22.15 10.99
C LYS A 153 40.57 -20.77 10.37
N PHE A 154 39.83 -19.90 11.07
CA PHE A 154 39.46 -18.56 10.61
C PHE A 154 40.12 -17.43 11.43
N MET A 155 40.33 -17.65 12.73
CA MET A 155 40.87 -16.67 13.67
C MET A 155 41.69 -17.35 14.77
N ASP A 156 42.87 -16.80 15.03
CA ASP A 156 43.63 -17.06 16.26
C ASP A 156 42.93 -16.33 17.43
N HIS A 157 42.29 -17.11 18.30
CA HIS A 157 41.51 -16.57 19.42
C HIS A 157 42.39 -15.96 20.51
N SER A 158 43.68 -16.29 20.55
CA SER A 158 44.68 -15.70 21.46
C SER A 158 44.96 -14.24 21.11
N ASN A 159 45.03 -13.93 19.80
CA ASN A 159 45.52 -12.65 19.29
C ASN A 159 44.45 -11.81 18.54
N ARG A 160 43.23 -12.35 18.33
CA ARG A 160 42.17 -11.76 17.50
C ARG A 160 42.58 -11.47 16.04
N GLN A 161 43.67 -12.09 15.57
CA GLN A 161 44.14 -11.98 14.19
C GLN A 161 43.64 -13.17 13.36
N GLY A 162 43.33 -12.92 12.09
CA GLY A 162 43.10 -14.01 11.13
C GLY A 162 44.42 -14.69 10.76
N ARG A 163 44.38 -16.02 10.60
CA ARG A 163 45.49 -16.86 10.14
C ARG A 163 44.94 -18.04 9.34
N GLY A 164 45.71 -18.53 8.37
CA GLY A 164 45.38 -19.71 7.58
C GLY A 164 44.70 -19.37 6.26
N PRO A 165 44.65 -20.32 5.31
CA PRO A 165 44.37 -20.05 3.91
C PRO A 165 42.97 -19.47 3.67
N VAL A 166 41.97 -19.84 4.48
CA VAL A 166 40.62 -19.27 4.41
C VAL A 166 40.60 -17.76 4.70
N PHE A 167 41.41 -17.30 5.67
CA PHE A 167 41.56 -15.88 5.96
C PHE A 167 42.38 -15.17 4.87
N GLU A 168 43.43 -15.81 4.36
CA GLU A 168 44.29 -15.25 3.31
C GLU A 168 43.53 -15.09 1.98
N ILE A 169 42.71 -16.06 1.58
CA ILE A 169 41.79 -15.93 0.44
C ILE A 169 40.77 -14.81 0.70
N SER A 170 40.17 -14.75 1.90
CA SER A 170 39.23 -13.67 2.26
C SER A 170 39.88 -12.27 2.19
N ARG A 171 41.16 -12.17 2.56
CA ARG A 171 41.97 -10.94 2.47
C ARG A 171 42.39 -10.63 1.04
N TRP A 172 42.66 -11.64 0.21
CA TRP A 172 42.94 -11.47 -1.22
C TRP A 172 41.72 -10.94 -1.97
N ILE A 173 40.52 -11.48 -1.72
CA ILE A 173 39.25 -11.03 -2.34
C ILE A 173 39.06 -9.51 -2.19
N TYR A 174 39.28 -8.95 -0.99
CA TYR A 174 39.16 -7.52 -0.72
C TYR A 174 40.44 -6.70 -0.99
N GLY A 175 41.53 -7.36 -1.34
CA GLY A 175 42.85 -6.76 -1.53
C GLY A 175 43.27 -6.77 -3.00
N ALA A 176 44.24 -7.62 -3.33
CA ALA A 176 44.74 -7.73 -4.70
C ALA A 176 43.69 -8.29 -5.68
N GLY A 177 42.86 -9.25 -5.26
CA GLY A 177 41.83 -9.86 -6.10
C GLY A 177 40.76 -8.87 -6.54
N ALA A 178 40.35 -7.94 -5.67
CA ALA A 178 39.43 -6.87 -6.06
C ALA A 178 40.01 -5.97 -7.17
N LYS A 179 41.30 -5.61 -7.08
CA LYS A 179 41.98 -4.80 -8.08
C LYS A 179 42.19 -5.56 -9.40
N GLU A 180 42.60 -6.83 -9.30
CA GLU A 180 42.84 -7.73 -10.44
C GLU A 180 41.56 -8.02 -11.23
N LEU A 181 40.45 -8.27 -10.54
CA LEU A 181 39.16 -8.62 -11.15
C LEU A 181 38.25 -7.41 -11.41
N GLY A 182 38.69 -6.18 -11.10
CA GLY A 182 37.87 -4.97 -11.23
C GLY A 182 36.58 -5.04 -10.42
N LEU A 183 36.65 -5.47 -9.15
CA LEU A 183 35.51 -5.57 -8.24
C LEU A 183 35.49 -4.38 -7.27
N CYS A 184 34.31 -3.80 -7.04
CA CYS A 184 34.16 -2.75 -6.06
C CYS A 184 34.36 -3.30 -4.62
N THR A 185 35.19 -2.62 -3.84
CA THR A 185 35.44 -2.89 -2.41
C THR A 185 34.57 -2.05 -1.47
N GLU A 186 33.99 -0.96 -1.98
CA GLU A 186 33.19 -0.01 -1.20
C GLU A 186 31.74 -0.49 -1.03
N LEU A 187 31.06 0.04 -0.02
CA LEU A 187 29.63 -0.19 0.18
C LEU A 187 28.87 0.79 -0.73
N MET A 188 28.52 0.34 -1.93
CA MET A 188 27.79 1.08 -2.98
C MET A 188 26.38 1.58 -2.59
N VAL A 189 26.00 1.54 -1.31
CA VAL A 189 24.69 1.93 -0.79
C VAL A 189 24.87 2.72 0.50
N GLU A 190 24.66 4.03 0.41
CA GLU A 190 24.56 4.96 1.55
C GLU A 190 23.52 4.45 2.56
N LYS A 191 23.88 4.42 3.86
CA LYS A 191 22.96 4.07 4.94
C LYS A 191 22.07 5.25 5.30
N ILE A 192 21.09 5.50 4.43
CA ILE A 192 20.01 6.45 4.64
C ILE A 192 19.00 5.88 5.64
N GLU A 193 18.47 6.72 6.53
CA GLU A 193 17.29 6.41 7.33
C GLU A 193 16.02 6.94 6.67
N ALA A 194 14.90 6.21 6.77
CA ALA A 194 13.59 6.74 6.42
C ALA A 194 12.94 7.28 7.70
N ALA A 195 12.70 8.59 7.74
CA ALA A 195 12.09 9.28 8.87
C ALA A 195 10.55 9.14 8.88
N ALA A 196 9.88 9.64 9.92
CA ALA A 196 8.42 9.55 10.04
C ALA A 196 7.71 10.31 8.89
N GLU A 197 8.28 11.45 8.48
CA GLU A 197 7.87 12.29 7.37
C GLU A 197 7.97 11.53 6.03
N ASP A 198 9.03 10.71 5.86
CA ASP A 198 9.22 9.87 4.68
C ASP A 198 8.16 8.76 4.62
N VAL A 199 7.86 8.12 5.76
CA VAL A 199 6.82 7.08 5.84
C VAL A 199 5.44 7.66 5.53
N ILE A 200 5.11 8.84 6.06
CA ILE A 200 3.85 9.55 5.78
C ILE A 200 3.80 10.02 4.32
N GLY A 201 4.90 10.56 3.78
CA GLY A 201 5.00 10.99 2.39
C GLY A 201 4.78 9.85 1.39
N ILE A 202 5.46 8.73 1.59
CA ILE A 202 5.28 7.51 0.79
C ILE A 202 3.85 6.95 0.94
N ALA A 203 3.29 6.94 2.16
CA ALA A 203 1.92 6.49 2.40
C ALA A 203 0.87 7.36 1.69
N ASN A 204 1.07 8.68 1.63
CA ASN A 204 0.19 9.60 0.91
C ASN A 204 0.30 9.39 -0.62
N ILE A 205 1.51 9.24 -1.16
CA ILE A 205 1.76 9.01 -2.59
C ILE A 205 1.07 7.75 -3.13
N VAL A 206 0.94 6.71 -2.31
CA VAL A 206 0.20 5.48 -2.66
C VAL A 206 -1.30 5.71 -2.88
N TRP A 207 -1.87 6.81 -2.35
CA TRP A 207 -3.23 7.27 -2.66
C TRP A 207 -3.26 8.35 -3.76
N GLU A 208 -2.28 9.25 -3.78
CA GLU A 208 -2.22 10.37 -4.74
C GLU A 208 -1.86 9.94 -6.16
N ARG A 209 -1.08 8.85 -6.34
CA ARG A 209 -0.55 8.40 -7.63
C ARG A 209 -0.96 6.96 -8.01
N PRO A 210 -2.26 6.66 -8.12
CA PRO A 210 -2.73 5.32 -8.50
C PRO A 210 -2.41 4.95 -9.96
N ASP A 211 -2.16 5.96 -10.79
CA ASP A 211 -1.69 5.86 -12.17
C ASP A 211 -0.28 5.27 -12.28
N VAL A 212 0.60 5.61 -11.34
CA VAL A 212 1.98 5.08 -11.24
C VAL A 212 2.04 3.83 -10.36
N ILE A 213 1.08 3.66 -9.45
CA ILE A 213 1.08 2.60 -8.43
C ILE A 213 -0.17 1.70 -8.60
N PRO A 214 -0.28 0.96 -9.73
CA PRO A 214 -1.41 0.08 -9.99
C PRO A 214 -1.40 -1.10 -9.02
N CYS A 215 -2.45 -1.18 -8.22
CA CYS A 215 -2.72 -2.25 -7.25
C CYS A 215 -4.22 -2.25 -6.91
N THR A 216 -4.76 -3.43 -6.61
CA THR A 216 -6.16 -3.59 -6.13
C THR A 216 -6.35 -3.02 -4.72
N PRO A 217 -7.58 -2.68 -4.28
CA PRO A 217 -7.85 -2.09 -2.97
C PRO A 217 -7.24 -2.85 -1.79
N ILE A 218 -7.38 -4.19 -1.77
CA ILE A 218 -6.83 -5.05 -0.73
C ILE A 218 -5.30 -5.01 -0.66
N ILE A 219 -4.62 -4.97 -1.82
CA ILE A 219 -3.15 -4.86 -1.93
C ILE A 219 -2.70 -3.48 -1.46
N ARG A 220 -3.43 -2.40 -1.79
CA ARG A 220 -3.10 -1.03 -1.36
C ARG A 220 -3.16 -0.89 0.17
N VAL A 221 -4.26 -1.31 0.78
CA VAL A 221 -4.42 -1.26 2.25
C VAL A 221 -3.44 -2.20 2.97
N SER A 222 -3.17 -3.39 2.41
CA SER A 222 -2.15 -4.31 2.93
C SER A 222 -0.74 -3.72 2.87
N PHE A 223 -0.37 -3.07 1.76
CA PHE A 223 0.92 -2.39 1.63
C PHE A 223 1.09 -1.30 2.70
N LEU A 224 0.08 -0.46 2.91
CA LEU A 224 0.11 0.62 3.89
C LEU A 224 0.24 0.10 5.33
N ALA A 225 -0.51 -0.95 5.69
CA ALA A 225 -0.39 -1.60 6.99
C ALA A 225 1.02 -2.19 7.21
N LEU A 226 1.59 -2.83 6.19
CA LEU A 226 2.93 -3.43 6.25
C LEU A 226 4.05 -2.39 6.24
N LEU A 227 3.87 -1.25 5.54
CA LEU A 227 4.75 -0.08 5.59
C LEU A 227 4.83 0.49 7.00
N VAL A 228 3.68 0.72 7.65
CA VAL A 228 3.63 1.23 9.04
C VAL A 228 4.23 0.21 10.02
N LEU A 229 3.95 -1.09 9.86
CA LEU A 229 4.59 -2.13 10.69
C LEU A 229 6.12 -2.18 10.51
N ALA A 230 6.61 -2.00 9.28
CA ALA A 230 8.04 -1.92 9.00
C ALA A 230 8.68 -0.67 9.63
N GLY A 231 8.01 0.49 9.58
CA GLY A 231 8.49 1.74 10.16
C GLY A 231 8.42 1.81 11.69
N VAL A 232 7.38 1.28 12.33
CA VAL A 232 7.21 1.41 13.81
C VAL A 232 8.14 0.49 14.61
N GLY A 233 8.36 -0.74 14.14
CA GLY A 233 9.17 -1.74 14.87
C GLY A 233 10.47 -2.13 14.17
N GLY A 234 10.76 -1.55 13.00
CA GLY A 234 11.84 -2.00 12.13
C GLY A 234 11.67 -3.46 11.70
N PHE A 235 10.45 -4.01 11.71
CA PHE A 235 10.25 -5.45 11.62
C PHE A 235 10.74 -6.02 10.27
N ARG A 236 11.35 -7.20 10.30
CA ARG A 236 11.86 -7.85 9.08
C ARG A 236 10.66 -8.25 8.20
N PRO A 237 10.71 -8.14 6.87
CA PRO A 237 9.60 -8.58 6.00
C PRO A 237 9.12 -10.01 6.31
N LYS A 238 10.04 -10.97 6.52
CA LYS A 238 9.71 -12.36 6.94
C LYS A 238 9.01 -12.50 8.31
N ALA A 239 8.85 -11.43 9.09
CA ALA A 239 8.09 -11.41 10.35
C ALA A 239 6.68 -10.81 10.20
N ILE A 240 6.39 -10.11 9.09
CA ILE A 240 5.13 -9.36 8.87
C ILE A 240 4.43 -9.71 7.55
N LEU A 241 5.13 -10.23 6.54
CA LEU A 241 4.49 -10.77 5.34
C LEU A 241 3.82 -12.11 5.66
N GLY A 242 2.60 -12.30 5.15
CA GLY A 242 1.76 -13.45 5.51
C GLY A 242 1.24 -13.42 6.96
N PHE A 243 1.18 -12.23 7.59
CA PHE A 243 0.61 -12.08 8.94
C PHE A 243 -0.84 -12.56 8.98
N LYS A 244 -1.21 -13.30 10.02
CA LYS A 244 -2.52 -13.97 10.15
C LYS A 244 -3.48 -13.26 11.09
N PHE A 245 -4.79 -13.49 10.94
CA PHE A 245 -5.80 -13.01 11.89
C PHE A 245 -5.50 -13.46 13.34
N ASN A 246 -5.12 -14.72 13.58
CA ASN A 246 -4.77 -15.22 14.93
C ASN A 246 -3.50 -14.60 15.56
N GLN A 247 -2.76 -13.77 14.81
CA GLN A 247 -1.65 -12.94 15.28
C GLN A 247 -2.07 -11.49 15.61
N VAL A 248 -3.33 -11.14 15.35
CA VAL A 248 -3.99 -9.88 15.74
C VAL A 248 -5.07 -10.18 16.78
N ILE A 249 -5.24 -9.27 17.74
CA ILE A 249 -6.43 -9.22 18.61
C ILE A 249 -7.03 -7.82 18.44
N LEU A 250 -8.28 -7.73 18.00
CA LEU A 250 -9.04 -6.48 17.97
C LEU A 250 -10.02 -6.49 19.15
N ALA A 251 -10.03 -5.43 19.95
CA ALA A 251 -10.83 -5.34 21.15
C ALA A 251 -11.47 -3.96 21.29
N ILE A 252 -12.69 -3.91 21.82
CA ILE A 252 -13.31 -2.66 22.25
C ILE A 252 -12.96 -2.43 23.72
N VAL A 253 -12.44 -1.24 24.02
CA VAL A 253 -11.90 -0.89 25.34
C VAL A 253 -12.52 0.42 25.79
N ARG A 254 -12.99 0.49 27.03
CA ARG A 254 -13.53 1.73 27.61
C ARG A 254 -12.41 2.74 27.84
N ASP A 255 -12.63 4.02 27.53
CA ASP A 255 -11.62 5.04 27.81
C ASP A 255 -11.52 5.30 29.32
N GLN A 256 -10.31 5.15 29.87
CA GLN A 256 -10.03 5.43 31.28
C GLN A 256 -10.22 6.91 31.62
N LYS A 257 -10.01 7.81 30.65
CA LYS A 257 -10.21 9.27 30.85
C LYS A 257 -11.66 9.71 30.77
N ASN A 258 -12.51 8.98 30.04
CA ASN A 258 -13.95 9.23 29.99
C ASN A 258 -14.72 7.93 29.75
N ARG A 259 -15.32 7.41 30.83
CA ARG A 259 -15.94 6.07 30.85
C ARG A 259 -17.22 5.92 30.01
N SER A 260 -17.75 7.00 29.43
CA SER A 260 -18.83 6.93 28.42
C SER A 260 -18.33 6.58 27.02
N ARG A 261 -17.03 6.78 26.74
CA ARG A 261 -16.42 6.55 25.41
C ARG A 261 -15.76 5.18 25.32
N THR A 262 -15.61 4.68 24.11
CA THR A 262 -14.84 3.46 23.83
C THR A 262 -13.77 3.71 22.76
N LYS A 263 -12.81 2.79 22.65
CA LYS A 263 -11.75 2.82 21.65
C LYS A 263 -11.52 1.42 21.12
N ILE A 264 -11.28 1.30 19.81
CA ILE A 264 -10.76 0.07 19.23
C ILE A 264 -9.26 -0.01 19.51
N ALA A 265 -8.87 -1.04 20.24
CA ALA A 265 -7.48 -1.43 20.47
C ALA A 265 -7.13 -2.57 19.50
N VAL A 266 -6.02 -2.42 18.77
CA VAL A 266 -5.50 -3.45 17.86
C VAL A 266 -4.15 -3.92 18.38
N THR A 267 -4.09 -5.15 18.89
CA THR A 267 -2.90 -5.76 19.48
C THR A 267 -2.23 -6.73 18.50
N PHE A 268 -0.99 -6.47 18.14
CA PHE A 268 -0.19 -7.28 17.23
C PHE A 268 0.70 -8.27 17.99
N ARG A 269 0.93 -9.46 17.43
CA ARG A 269 1.80 -10.51 17.97
C ARG A 269 2.86 -10.91 16.93
N ILE A 270 3.95 -10.15 16.86
CA ILE A 270 5.00 -10.33 15.85
C ILE A 270 5.91 -11.52 16.22
N PRO A 271 6.12 -12.51 15.33
CA PRO A 271 6.97 -13.68 15.61
C PRO A 271 8.46 -13.30 15.68
N ILE A 272 9.19 -13.87 16.66
CA ILE A 272 10.64 -13.65 16.79
C ILE A 272 11.40 -14.61 15.86
N VAL A 273 11.59 -14.18 14.60
CA VAL A 273 12.16 -14.99 13.49
C VAL A 273 13.62 -15.40 13.71
N LYS A 274 14.38 -14.72 14.59
CA LYS A 274 15.78 -15.06 14.91
C LYS A 274 15.91 -15.76 16.27
N THR A 275 15.73 -17.09 16.30
CA THR A 275 16.02 -17.93 17.48
C THR A 275 17.01 -19.05 17.16
N ARG A 276 17.96 -19.33 18.06
CA ARG A 276 18.87 -20.50 17.96
C ARG A 276 18.13 -21.77 18.37
N ARG A 277 18.38 -22.92 17.71
CA ARG A 277 17.80 -24.26 18.06
C ARG A 277 17.80 -24.52 19.56
N SER A 278 18.94 -24.35 20.22
CA SER A 278 19.15 -24.57 21.66
C SER A 278 18.34 -23.65 22.61
N SER A 279 17.64 -22.64 22.09
CA SER A 279 16.82 -21.70 22.86
C SER A 279 15.31 -21.84 22.62
N LYS A 280 14.86 -22.78 21.77
CA LYS A 280 13.45 -22.90 21.33
C LYS A 280 12.46 -23.24 22.47
N GLY A 281 12.94 -23.62 23.66
CA GLY A 281 12.11 -23.93 24.83
C GLY A 281 11.90 -22.80 25.87
N THR A 282 12.72 -21.75 25.88
CA THR A 282 12.88 -20.89 27.09
C THR A 282 12.78 -19.38 26.86
N LYS A 283 12.38 -18.92 25.66
CA LYS A 283 12.24 -17.50 25.33
C LYS A 283 10.83 -17.16 24.85
N ALA A 284 10.45 -15.90 25.03
CA ALA A 284 9.23 -15.35 24.44
C ALA A 284 9.21 -15.63 22.92
N LYS A 285 8.07 -16.11 22.43
CA LYS A 285 7.87 -16.46 21.00
C LYS A 285 7.45 -15.26 20.16
N TRP A 286 6.94 -14.21 20.82
CA TRP A 286 6.26 -13.07 20.22
C TRP A 286 6.73 -11.76 20.85
N ILE A 287 6.85 -10.71 20.03
CA ILE A 287 6.81 -9.32 20.46
C ILE A 287 5.33 -8.89 20.39
N THR A 288 4.82 -8.25 21.45
CA THR A 288 3.41 -7.85 21.51
C THR A 288 3.29 -6.38 21.89
N PHE A 289 2.50 -5.64 21.11
CA PHE A 289 2.21 -4.22 21.31
C PHE A 289 0.79 -3.92 20.82
N THR A 290 0.21 -2.83 21.32
CA THR A 290 -1.16 -2.39 21.00
C THR A 290 -1.12 -1.01 20.37
N VAL A 291 -1.87 -0.81 19.29
CA VAL A 291 -2.13 0.50 18.69
C VAL A 291 -3.60 0.87 18.84
N PHE A 292 -3.87 2.16 18.78
CA PHE A 292 -5.21 2.74 18.66
C PHE A 292 -5.31 3.48 17.33
N PHE A 293 -6.46 4.07 17.02
CA PHE A 293 -6.59 4.93 15.85
C PHE A 293 -5.82 6.25 16.08
N VAL A 294 -5.16 6.74 15.03
CA VAL A 294 -4.29 7.93 15.06
C VAL A 294 -4.84 9.04 14.15
N PRO A 295 -4.59 10.33 14.44
CA PRO A 295 -5.16 11.46 13.71
C PRO A 295 -4.56 11.69 12.31
N VAL A 296 -3.62 10.85 11.86
CA VAL A 296 -3.10 10.85 10.48
C VAL A 296 -3.68 9.63 9.73
N PRO A 297 -4.66 9.79 8.83
CA PRO A 297 -5.37 8.66 8.22
C PRO A 297 -4.47 7.68 7.45
N SER A 298 -3.52 8.20 6.66
CA SER A 298 -2.66 7.40 5.76
C SER A 298 -1.68 6.45 6.46
N ILE A 299 -1.49 6.59 7.77
CA ILE A 299 -0.71 5.66 8.61
C ILE A 299 -1.55 4.99 9.70
N CYS A 300 -2.89 5.06 9.62
CA CYS A 300 -3.78 4.53 10.65
C CYS A 300 -3.94 3.00 10.56
N LEU A 301 -2.90 2.30 11.03
CA LEU A 301 -2.79 0.84 11.07
C LEU A 301 -4.01 0.15 11.72
N GLY A 302 -4.61 0.77 12.74
CA GLY A 302 -5.83 0.28 13.36
C GLY A 302 -7.03 0.31 12.40
N SER A 303 -7.21 1.39 11.64
CA SER A 303 -8.27 1.50 10.63
C SER A 303 -8.06 0.51 9.48
N PHE A 304 -6.82 0.27 9.05
CA PHE A 304 -6.50 -0.71 8.01
C PHE A 304 -6.84 -2.15 8.42
N VAL A 305 -6.49 -2.55 9.65
CA VAL A 305 -6.90 -3.86 10.20
C VAL A 305 -8.42 -3.96 10.30
N THR A 306 -9.07 -2.91 10.81
CA THR A 306 -10.52 -2.90 11.06
C THR A 306 -11.31 -3.02 9.75
N SER A 307 -10.96 -2.24 8.72
CA SER A 307 -11.67 -2.28 7.43
C SER A 307 -11.41 -3.58 6.66
N LEU A 308 -10.20 -4.15 6.72
CA LEU A 308 -9.90 -5.46 6.13
C LEU A 308 -10.67 -6.60 6.82
N ALA A 309 -10.86 -6.53 8.15
CA ALA A 309 -11.62 -7.50 8.92
C ALA A 309 -13.14 -7.42 8.64
N ILE A 310 -13.70 -6.21 8.58
CA ILE A 310 -15.11 -5.97 8.19
C ILE A 310 -15.36 -6.49 6.77
N ARG A 311 -14.51 -6.12 5.80
CA ARG A 311 -14.58 -6.55 4.39
C ARG A 311 -14.53 -8.08 4.23
N ALA A 312 -13.93 -8.79 5.18
CA ALA A 312 -13.84 -10.25 5.18
C ALA A 312 -14.93 -10.94 6.03
N ASP A 313 -15.84 -10.18 6.66
CA ASP A 313 -16.76 -10.63 7.73
C ASP A 313 -16.04 -11.57 8.71
N ALA A 314 -14.89 -11.11 9.21
CA ALA A 314 -13.92 -11.96 9.91
C ALA A 314 -14.34 -12.32 11.35
N PHE A 315 -15.39 -11.70 11.89
CA PHE A 315 -15.73 -11.69 13.31
C PHE A 315 -16.75 -12.78 13.70
N GLU A 316 -16.67 -13.23 14.95
CA GLU A 316 -17.62 -14.15 15.58
C GLU A 316 -18.17 -13.54 16.89
N PRO A 317 -19.44 -13.07 16.94
CA PRO A 317 -20.42 -13.07 15.86
C PRO A 317 -20.04 -12.14 14.69
N SER A 318 -20.71 -12.34 13.55
CA SER A 318 -20.52 -11.56 12.30
C SER A 318 -20.63 -10.04 12.53
N ILE A 319 -19.74 -9.31 11.86
CA ILE A 319 -19.69 -7.84 11.82
C ILE A 319 -19.25 -7.47 10.39
N ASP A 320 -20.25 -7.32 9.52
CA ASP A 320 -20.12 -7.07 8.08
C ASP A 320 -19.97 -5.59 7.71
N SER A 321 -20.16 -4.69 8.67
CA SER A 321 -20.35 -3.25 8.44
C SER A 321 -19.81 -2.41 9.59
N VAL A 322 -19.39 -1.18 9.27
CA VAL A 322 -18.91 -0.20 10.25
C VAL A 322 -20.00 0.12 11.26
N GLU A 323 -21.24 0.33 10.80
CA GLU A 323 -22.38 0.60 11.69
C GLU A 323 -22.61 -0.53 12.70
N THR A 324 -22.52 -1.80 12.27
CA THR A 324 -22.64 -2.95 13.18
C THR A 324 -21.52 -2.97 14.22
N LEU A 325 -20.26 -2.68 13.83
CA LEU A 325 -19.12 -2.60 14.76
C LEU A 325 -19.26 -1.47 15.80
N LEU A 326 -20.00 -0.41 15.47
CA LEU A 326 -20.25 0.71 16.37
C LEU A 326 -21.47 0.44 17.27
N GLN A 327 -22.57 -0.08 16.72
CA GLN A 327 -23.76 -0.40 17.51
C GLN A 327 -23.56 -1.62 18.42
N ARG A 328 -22.63 -2.54 18.09
CA ARG A 328 -22.38 -3.79 18.82
C ARG A 328 -20.89 -4.17 18.74
N PRO A 329 -20.31 -4.76 19.81
CA PRO A 329 -20.94 -5.18 21.07
C PRO A 329 -21.09 -4.08 22.14
N ASN A 330 -22.09 -4.25 23.01
CA ASN A 330 -22.24 -3.50 24.26
C ASN A 330 -21.20 -3.97 25.30
N LEU A 331 -20.56 -3.03 26.00
CA LEU A 331 -19.62 -3.34 27.09
C LEU A 331 -20.29 -3.50 28.47
N GLU A 332 -21.49 -2.95 28.67
CA GLU A 332 -22.19 -2.88 29.97
C GLU A 332 -21.28 -2.37 31.10
N GLY A 333 -21.02 -3.18 32.15
CA GLY A 333 -20.09 -2.87 33.25
C GLY A 333 -18.63 -3.27 32.99
N THR A 334 -18.32 -3.82 31.81
CA THR A 334 -16.98 -4.31 31.44
C THR A 334 -16.14 -3.19 30.81
N ASP A 335 -14.81 -3.27 30.93
CA ASP A 335 -13.89 -2.26 30.38
C ASP A 335 -13.07 -2.75 29.17
N TYR A 336 -13.10 -4.04 28.87
CA TYR A 336 -12.35 -4.67 27.78
C TYR A 336 -13.12 -5.87 27.22
N LEU A 337 -13.38 -5.86 25.91
CA LEU A 337 -14.03 -6.96 25.19
C LEU A 337 -13.25 -7.29 23.91
N PRO A 338 -12.52 -8.42 23.87
CA PRO A 338 -11.85 -8.88 22.66
C PRO A 338 -12.89 -9.47 21.70
N LEU A 339 -12.89 -9.01 20.45
CA LEU A 339 -13.69 -9.60 19.40
C LEU A 339 -13.01 -10.89 18.94
N LYS A 340 -13.80 -11.96 18.74
CA LYS A 340 -13.27 -13.24 18.24
C LYS A 340 -13.26 -13.23 16.72
N TRP A 341 -12.31 -13.96 16.15
CA TRP A 341 -12.31 -14.30 14.74
C TRP A 341 -13.17 -15.55 14.49
N LYS A 342 -13.72 -15.70 13.28
CA LYS A 342 -14.27 -16.98 12.84
C LYS A 342 -13.13 -17.99 12.66
N LYS A 343 -13.38 -19.26 12.98
CA LYS A 343 -12.38 -20.35 12.89
C LYS A 343 -11.83 -20.55 11.48
N GLU A 344 -12.63 -20.27 10.46
CA GLU A 344 -12.23 -20.33 9.04
C GLU A 344 -11.25 -19.24 8.61
N VAL A 345 -11.22 -18.08 9.29
CA VAL A 345 -10.31 -16.96 8.98
C VAL A 345 -9.13 -16.85 9.93
N GLU A 346 -9.18 -17.45 11.13
CA GLU A 346 -8.09 -17.38 12.13
C GLU A 346 -6.71 -17.62 11.53
N ASP A 347 -6.58 -18.60 10.64
CA ASP A 347 -5.31 -19.01 10.04
C ASP A 347 -5.03 -18.42 8.64
N THR A 348 -5.87 -17.52 8.11
CA THR A 348 -5.65 -16.85 6.81
C THR A 348 -4.84 -15.55 6.97
N PRO A 349 -4.15 -15.07 5.92
CA PRO A 349 -3.42 -13.80 5.99
C PRO A 349 -4.37 -12.59 6.06
N ILE A 350 -4.20 -11.72 7.06
CA ILE A 350 -4.90 -10.43 7.14
C ILE A 350 -4.32 -9.43 6.14
N PHE A 351 -3.02 -9.54 5.84
CA PHE A 351 -2.33 -8.77 4.79
C PHE A 351 -1.86 -9.74 3.69
N PRO A 352 -2.73 -10.10 2.71
CA PRO A 352 -2.37 -10.98 1.60
C PRO A 352 -1.46 -10.26 0.60
N LEU A 353 -0.17 -10.15 0.93
CA LEU A 353 0.85 -9.49 0.13
C LEU A 353 2.17 -10.25 0.19
N ASP A 354 2.79 -10.47 -0.98
CA ASP A 354 4.11 -11.09 -1.13
C ASP A 354 5.25 -10.05 -1.11
N TYR A 355 6.50 -10.53 -1.03
CA TYR A 355 7.67 -9.66 -0.95
C TYR A 355 7.99 -8.91 -2.25
N ALA A 356 7.76 -9.52 -3.42
CA ALA A 356 8.04 -8.90 -4.71
C ALA A 356 7.05 -7.77 -5.01
N THR A 357 5.75 -7.98 -4.73
CA THR A 357 4.74 -6.92 -4.84
C THR A 357 4.96 -5.81 -3.80
N PHE A 358 5.35 -6.14 -2.56
CA PHE A 358 5.73 -5.13 -1.56
C PHE A 358 6.96 -4.30 -2.01
N ARG A 359 8.02 -4.95 -2.53
CA ARG A 359 9.20 -4.27 -3.10
C ARG A 359 8.84 -3.41 -4.31
N ARG A 360 7.97 -3.89 -5.22
CA ARG A 360 7.47 -3.12 -6.36
C ARG A 360 6.78 -1.84 -5.90
N ILE A 361 5.78 -1.94 -5.04
CA ILE A 361 4.97 -0.79 -4.62
C ILE A 361 5.84 0.22 -3.86
N TRP A 362 6.77 -0.25 -3.02
CA TRP A 362 7.78 0.61 -2.39
C TRP A 362 8.60 1.41 -3.41
N LEU A 363 9.22 0.74 -4.40
CA LEU A 363 10.05 1.40 -5.41
C LEU A 363 9.25 2.37 -6.29
N GLN A 364 8.03 1.99 -6.69
CA GLN A 364 7.13 2.85 -7.46
C GLN A 364 6.66 4.07 -6.66
N ALA A 365 6.41 3.92 -5.35
CA ALA A 365 6.10 5.05 -4.48
C ALA A 365 7.31 5.97 -4.24
N CYS A 366 8.52 5.43 -4.06
CA CYS A 366 9.74 6.25 -3.98
C CYS A 366 10.00 7.07 -5.24
N LEU A 367 9.78 6.47 -6.42
CA LEU A 367 9.85 7.15 -7.72
C LEU A 367 8.79 8.25 -7.82
N ALA A 368 7.52 7.91 -7.57
CA ALA A 368 6.38 8.83 -7.64
C ALA A 368 6.41 9.97 -6.59
N PHE A 369 7.12 9.78 -5.47
CA PHE A 369 7.34 10.80 -4.44
C PHE A 369 8.41 11.83 -4.83
N GLY A 370 9.21 11.54 -5.87
CA GLY A 370 10.25 12.41 -6.39
C GLY A 370 11.66 12.13 -5.84
N LEU A 371 11.91 10.99 -5.18
CA LEU A 371 13.23 10.74 -4.57
C LEU A 371 14.34 10.64 -5.63
N ARG A 372 15.46 11.35 -5.40
CA ARG A 372 16.63 11.35 -6.30
C ARG A 372 17.24 9.96 -6.43
N ASN A 373 17.46 9.31 -5.29
CA ASN A 373 17.95 7.93 -5.19
C ASN A 373 16.76 6.97 -5.06
N SER A 374 16.95 5.70 -5.41
CA SER A 374 15.98 4.62 -5.13
C SER A 374 16.35 3.91 -3.81
N PRO A 375 15.80 4.31 -2.65
CA PRO A 375 16.18 3.70 -1.38
C PRO A 375 15.72 2.24 -1.30
N ARG A 376 16.60 1.35 -0.84
CA ARG A 376 16.22 -0.02 -0.50
C ARG A 376 15.25 -0.01 0.68
N LEU A 377 14.24 -0.88 0.67
CA LEU A 377 13.25 -1.09 1.74
C LEU A 377 13.85 -1.20 3.17
N TYR A 378 15.13 -1.56 3.27
CA TYR A 378 15.89 -1.60 4.52
C TYR A 378 16.00 -0.23 5.24
N THR A 379 15.88 0.90 4.54
CA THR A 379 15.95 2.25 5.16
C THR A 379 14.88 2.48 6.23
N LEU A 380 13.67 1.91 6.05
CA LEU A 380 12.61 1.85 7.07
C LEU A 380 13.10 1.25 8.39
N ARG A 381 13.92 0.19 8.30
CA ARG A 381 14.49 -0.51 9.45
C ARG A 381 15.75 0.17 10.01
N VAL A 382 16.39 1.07 9.25
CA VAL A 382 17.41 1.97 9.78
C VAL A 382 16.74 3.07 10.61
N GLY A 383 15.76 3.79 10.04
CA GLY A 383 15.01 4.84 10.75
C GLY A 383 14.37 4.34 12.03
N ALA A 384 13.55 3.27 11.94
CA ALA A 384 12.99 2.60 13.12
C ALA A 384 14.07 2.14 14.13
N GLY A 385 15.26 1.77 13.66
CA GLY A 385 16.37 1.39 14.53
C GLY A 385 16.93 2.56 15.31
N MET A 386 17.01 3.74 14.68
CA MET A 386 17.48 4.99 15.26
C MET A 386 16.41 5.67 16.13
N ASP A 387 15.12 5.52 15.81
CA ASP A 387 13.98 5.98 16.65
C ASP A 387 13.88 5.22 17.97
N LEU A 388 14.25 3.93 17.96
CA LEU A 388 14.30 3.08 19.15
C LEU A 388 15.63 3.22 19.92
N ASP A 389 16.64 3.91 19.37
CA ASP A 389 17.94 4.09 20.01
C ASP A 389 17.96 5.31 20.94
N GLY A 390 18.61 5.19 22.10
CA GLY A 390 18.53 6.17 23.18
C GLY A 390 17.16 6.24 23.89
N VAL A 391 16.05 6.15 23.16
CA VAL A 391 14.68 6.13 23.69
C VAL A 391 14.38 4.82 24.44
N LEU A 392 14.81 3.67 23.90
CA LEU A 392 14.71 2.38 24.58
C LEU A 392 16.07 1.93 25.11
N SER A 393 16.05 1.14 26.19
CA SER A 393 17.26 0.50 26.67
C SER A 393 17.86 -0.42 25.60
N ASP A 394 19.19 -0.53 25.58
CA ASP A 394 19.94 -1.32 24.59
C ASP A 394 19.41 -2.77 24.48
N VAL A 395 19.00 -3.35 25.62
CA VAL A 395 18.38 -4.67 25.73
C VAL A 395 17.01 -4.75 25.03
N LEU A 396 16.17 -3.73 25.21
CA LEU A 396 14.82 -3.70 24.63
C LEU A 396 14.85 -3.36 23.13
N ARG A 397 15.68 -2.41 22.70
CA ARG A 397 15.96 -2.13 21.27
C ARG A 397 16.44 -3.41 20.56
N ASN A 398 17.40 -4.11 21.16
CA ASN A 398 17.90 -5.40 20.66
C ASN A 398 16.81 -6.50 20.60
N TYR A 399 15.90 -6.55 21.58
CA TYR A 399 14.77 -7.48 21.60
C TYR A 399 13.78 -7.20 20.46
N VAL A 400 13.28 -5.97 20.34
CA VAL A 400 12.33 -5.54 19.29
C VAL A 400 12.94 -5.77 17.90
N MET A 401 14.16 -5.30 17.67
CA MET A 401 14.84 -5.51 16.38
C MET A 401 15.28 -6.96 16.12
N SER A 402 15.29 -7.84 17.12
CA SER A 402 15.87 -9.19 17.05
C SER A 402 17.34 -9.19 16.58
N ASN A 403 18.16 -8.32 17.17
CA ASN A 403 19.58 -8.12 16.88
C ASN A 403 20.42 -8.09 18.18
N THR A 404 21.74 -8.11 18.07
CA THR A 404 22.68 -7.81 19.19
C THR A 404 23.27 -6.42 18.98
N SER A 405 23.74 -5.75 20.05
CA SER A 405 24.29 -4.39 19.96
C SER A 405 25.41 -4.26 18.91
N SER A 406 26.33 -5.22 18.83
CA SER A 406 27.39 -5.22 17.81
C SER A 406 26.89 -5.40 16.37
N VAL A 407 25.69 -5.98 16.17
CA VAL A 407 25.02 -6.02 14.86
C VAL A 407 24.23 -4.74 14.60
N PHE A 408 23.64 -4.13 15.63
CA PHE A 408 23.01 -2.82 15.55
C PHE A 408 24.03 -1.75 15.10
N GLN A 409 25.07 -1.55 15.90
CA GLN A 409 26.14 -0.57 15.67
C GLN A 409 26.79 -0.67 14.27
N LYS A 410 27.01 -1.89 13.75
CA LYS A 410 27.65 -2.08 12.44
C LYS A 410 26.72 -1.90 11.23
N SER A 411 25.43 -2.13 11.39
CA SER A 411 24.51 -2.35 10.25
C SER A 411 23.21 -1.55 10.30
N TYR A 412 23.01 -0.72 11.31
CA TYR A 412 21.77 0.06 11.53
C TYR A 412 22.01 1.51 11.98
N GLN A 413 23.27 1.95 12.11
CA GLN A 413 23.58 3.38 12.20
C GLN A 413 23.51 3.99 10.80
N ALA A 414 22.80 5.11 10.68
CA ALA A 414 22.82 5.96 9.49
C ALA A 414 24.16 6.71 9.37
N GLU A 415 24.51 7.17 8.17
CA GLU A 415 25.74 7.95 7.95
C GLU A 415 25.60 9.41 8.40
N HIS A 416 24.42 10.02 8.21
CA HIS A 416 24.08 11.28 8.87
C HIS A 416 23.67 10.99 10.32
N ILE A 417 24.50 11.41 11.29
CA ILE A 417 24.22 11.25 12.72
C ILE A 417 23.07 12.17 13.18
N ARG A 418 22.27 11.69 14.14
CA ARG A 418 21.15 12.47 14.72
C ARG A 418 21.56 13.50 15.77
N VAL A 419 22.85 13.56 16.15
CA VAL A 419 23.36 14.47 17.19
C VAL A 419 24.10 15.63 16.54
N ASN A 420 23.67 16.86 16.82
CA ASN A 420 24.39 18.06 16.44
C ASN A 420 25.67 18.20 17.28
N LEU A 421 26.83 18.02 16.63
CA LEU A 421 28.14 18.09 17.28
C LEU A 421 28.56 19.53 17.65
N LEU A 422 28.04 20.54 16.96
CA LEU A 422 28.28 21.95 17.30
C LEU A 422 27.49 22.32 18.55
N ARG A 423 26.19 21.99 18.62
CA ARG A 423 25.37 22.17 19.83
C ARG A 423 26.00 21.43 21.01
N LEU A 424 26.28 20.13 20.86
CA LEU A 424 26.93 19.30 21.90
C LEU A 424 28.22 19.92 22.47
N LYS A 425 28.94 20.72 21.67
CA LYS A 425 30.20 21.37 22.07
C LYS A 425 30.05 22.81 22.56
N PHE A 426 29.07 23.56 22.04
CA PHE A 426 28.98 25.02 22.15
C PHE A 426 27.60 25.55 22.58
N GLU A 427 26.65 24.70 22.98
CA GLU A 427 25.32 25.10 23.49
C GLU A 427 25.40 26.18 24.60
N HIS A 428 26.43 26.13 25.45
CA HIS A 428 26.68 27.14 26.49
C HIS A 428 27.16 28.52 25.98
N LEU A 429 27.36 28.70 24.67
CA LEU A 429 27.80 29.96 24.04
C LEU A 429 26.70 30.66 23.22
N TYR A 430 25.59 29.98 22.94
CA TYR A 430 24.53 30.45 22.03
C TYR A 430 23.15 30.20 22.66
N PRO A 431 22.19 31.14 22.58
CA PRO A 431 20.84 30.92 23.08
C PRO A 431 20.13 29.81 22.28
N ASP A 432 19.17 29.11 22.89
CA ASP A 432 18.46 27.98 22.27
C ASP A 432 17.84 28.32 20.90
N GLU A 433 17.39 29.56 20.73
CA GLU A 433 16.84 30.13 19.48
C GLU A 433 17.83 30.11 18.29
N THR A 434 19.11 29.82 18.52
CA THR A 434 20.15 29.68 17.48
C THR A 434 20.12 28.31 16.79
N TRP A 435 19.54 27.29 17.44
CA TRP A 435 19.58 25.91 16.97
C TRP A 435 18.29 25.51 16.25
N ASP A 436 18.33 25.42 14.93
CA ASP A 436 17.19 24.97 14.14
C ASP A 436 17.13 23.43 14.10
N ASP A 437 16.71 22.84 15.22
CA ASP A 437 16.45 21.40 15.36
C ASP A 437 15.50 20.86 14.27
N GLY A 438 14.65 21.73 13.68
CA GLY A 438 13.70 21.40 12.62
C GLY A 438 14.37 21.24 11.26
N LEU A 439 15.19 22.22 10.84
CA LEU A 439 16.00 22.13 9.64
C LEU A 439 17.04 20.99 9.73
N GLU A 440 17.64 20.79 10.90
CA GLU A 440 18.54 19.67 11.17
C GLU A 440 17.85 18.31 11.08
N GLN A 441 16.57 18.22 11.46
CA GLN A 441 15.74 17.04 11.20
C GLN A 441 15.42 16.89 9.71
N ALA A 442 14.99 17.96 9.04
CA ALA A 442 14.68 17.95 7.61
C ALA A 442 15.88 17.47 6.77
N MET A 443 17.09 17.90 7.08
CA MET A 443 18.35 17.51 6.43
C MET A 443 18.72 16.02 6.59
N ARG A 444 18.05 15.27 7.48
CA ARG A 444 18.15 13.81 7.59
C ARG A 444 17.10 13.07 6.75
N THR A 445 15.95 13.69 6.47
CA THR A 445 14.85 13.07 5.72
C THR A 445 15.20 12.82 4.25
N MET A 446 14.61 11.78 3.66
CA MET A 446 14.61 11.62 2.19
C MET A 446 13.71 12.68 1.53
N SER A 447 12.67 13.12 2.25
CA SER A 447 11.64 14.06 1.80
C SER A 447 12.17 15.44 1.43
N LEU A 448 13.14 15.99 2.16
CA LEU A 448 13.72 17.30 1.83
C LEU A 448 14.48 17.28 0.49
N LYS A 449 15.11 16.15 0.13
CA LYS A 449 15.92 16.02 -1.08
C LYS A 449 15.10 15.64 -2.33
N ARG A 450 13.78 15.49 -2.21
CA ARG A 450 12.90 15.04 -3.31
C ARG A 450 12.59 16.16 -4.31
N ASP A 451 12.26 15.78 -5.52
CA ASP A 451 11.73 16.69 -6.55
C ASP A 451 10.46 16.09 -7.17
N PRO A 452 9.26 16.63 -6.88
CA PRO A 452 8.00 16.10 -7.39
C PRO A 452 7.87 16.14 -8.92
N ASP A 453 8.62 17.02 -9.60
CA ASP A 453 8.52 17.24 -11.04
C ASP A 453 9.52 16.39 -11.85
N ALA A 454 10.37 15.59 -11.19
CA ALA A 454 11.36 14.74 -11.84
C ALA A 454 10.72 13.56 -12.61
N PRO A 455 11.17 13.22 -13.84
CA PRO A 455 10.54 12.22 -14.71
C PRO A 455 10.31 10.84 -14.06
N ILE A 456 9.14 10.25 -14.29
CA ILE A 456 8.69 8.98 -13.66
C ILE A 456 8.14 7.93 -14.65
N LEU A 457 7.93 8.33 -15.91
CA LEU A 457 7.43 7.50 -16.99
C LEU A 457 8.25 7.79 -18.26
N PRO A 458 8.37 6.84 -19.20
CA PRO A 458 8.85 7.14 -20.55
C PRO A 458 7.93 8.17 -21.24
N SER A 459 8.51 8.98 -22.11
CA SER A 459 7.79 9.86 -23.03
C SER A 459 7.26 9.08 -24.24
N GLU A 460 6.38 9.71 -25.03
CA GLU A 460 5.88 9.10 -26.27
C GLU A 460 6.98 8.88 -27.32
N GLU A 461 8.08 9.66 -27.26
CA GLU A 461 9.27 9.46 -28.08
C GLU A 461 10.06 8.19 -27.69
N ASP A 462 10.26 7.96 -26.38
CA ASP A 462 10.94 6.74 -25.91
C ASP A 462 10.11 5.50 -26.27
N LEU A 463 8.79 5.57 -26.04
CA LEU A 463 7.87 4.49 -26.38
C LEU A 463 7.86 4.21 -27.89
N HIS A 464 7.96 5.25 -28.73
CA HIS A 464 8.12 5.05 -30.18
C HIS A 464 9.47 4.40 -30.51
N SER A 465 10.57 4.82 -29.87
CA SER A 465 11.90 4.24 -30.07
C SER A 465 11.96 2.75 -29.73
N PHE A 466 11.16 2.29 -28.75
CA PHE A 466 11.07 0.88 -28.38
C PHE A 466 10.44 0.03 -29.51
N GLU A 467 9.42 0.55 -30.20
CA GLU A 467 8.77 -0.17 -31.32
C GLU A 467 9.64 -0.26 -32.58
N LEU A 468 10.75 0.51 -32.65
CA LEU A 468 11.73 0.43 -33.75
C LEU A 468 12.77 -0.69 -33.55
N ARG A 469 12.79 -1.36 -32.40
CA ARG A 469 13.77 -2.42 -32.07
C ARG A 469 13.37 -3.77 -32.65
N LYS A 470 14.37 -4.56 -33.07
CA LYS A 470 14.15 -5.88 -33.68
C LYS A 470 13.66 -6.89 -32.65
N ASP A 471 14.17 -6.84 -31.42
CA ASP A 471 13.74 -7.72 -30.33
C ASP A 471 12.24 -7.57 -29.99
N ILE A 472 11.76 -6.33 -29.81
CA ILE A 472 10.35 -6.01 -29.58
C ILE A 472 9.49 -6.37 -30.79
N PHE A 473 9.90 -5.99 -32.00
CA PHE A 473 9.17 -6.33 -33.23
C PHE A 473 8.99 -7.85 -33.36
N THR A 474 10.06 -8.63 -33.14
CA THR A 474 10.05 -10.09 -33.23
C THR A 474 9.11 -10.73 -32.21
N LEU A 475 9.11 -10.25 -30.97
CA LEU A 475 8.22 -10.75 -29.91
C LEU A 475 6.74 -10.36 -30.17
N ARG A 476 6.48 -9.15 -30.70
CA ARG A 476 5.13 -8.73 -31.11
C ARG A 476 4.61 -9.56 -32.29
N ASP A 477 5.44 -9.82 -33.31
CA ASP A 477 5.10 -10.67 -34.46
C ASP A 477 4.78 -12.12 -34.03
N GLN A 478 5.59 -12.72 -33.15
CA GLN A 478 5.32 -14.05 -32.59
C GLN A 478 4.01 -14.09 -31.79
N LEU A 479 3.72 -13.05 -31.00
CA LEU A 479 2.47 -12.94 -30.23
C LEU A 479 1.26 -12.79 -31.18
N ALA A 480 1.34 -11.90 -32.17
CA ALA A 480 0.29 -11.66 -33.15
C ALA A 480 0.00 -12.92 -33.99
N LYS A 481 1.03 -13.65 -34.43
CA LYS A 481 0.88 -14.94 -35.12
C LYS A 481 0.20 -15.99 -34.24
N SER A 482 0.54 -16.04 -32.95
CA SER A 482 -0.07 -16.97 -31.99
C SER A 482 -1.54 -16.64 -31.71
N GLN A 483 -1.88 -15.36 -31.62
CA GLN A 483 -3.26 -14.88 -31.46
C GLN A 483 -4.10 -15.11 -32.73
N ALA A 484 -3.54 -14.83 -33.92
CA ALA A 484 -4.19 -15.05 -35.20
C ALA A 484 -4.42 -16.55 -35.52
N ALA A 485 -3.53 -17.43 -35.04
CA ALA A 485 -3.72 -18.88 -35.06
C ALA A 485 -4.63 -19.40 -33.91
N CYS A 486 -5.25 -18.50 -33.14
CA CYS A 486 -6.15 -18.79 -32.01
C CYS A 486 -5.57 -19.77 -30.97
N LEU A 487 -4.25 -19.73 -30.75
CA LEU A 487 -3.59 -20.67 -29.84
C LEU A 487 -3.95 -20.40 -28.37
N PRO A 488 -4.10 -21.44 -27.53
CA PRO A 488 -4.42 -21.28 -26.11
C PRO A 488 -3.40 -20.40 -25.38
N ARG A 489 -3.85 -19.53 -24.46
CA ARG A 489 -3.01 -18.53 -23.79
C ARG A 489 -1.68 -19.06 -23.22
N HIS A 490 -1.64 -20.30 -22.73
CA HIS A 490 -0.42 -20.90 -22.20
C HIS A 490 0.69 -21.08 -23.25
N THR A 491 0.40 -21.19 -24.54
CA THR A 491 1.42 -21.41 -25.59
C THR A 491 2.21 -20.14 -25.92
N TRP A 492 1.58 -18.95 -25.77
CA TRP A 492 2.19 -17.66 -26.06
C TRP A 492 2.47 -16.81 -24.81
N ASN A 493 2.08 -17.28 -23.61
CA ASN A 493 2.32 -16.57 -22.36
C ASN A 493 3.81 -16.28 -22.11
N SER A 494 4.72 -17.18 -22.48
CA SER A 494 6.18 -16.94 -22.39
C SER A 494 6.63 -15.78 -23.29
N VAL A 495 6.17 -15.73 -24.55
CA VAL A 495 6.44 -14.62 -25.49
C VAL A 495 5.90 -13.30 -24.94
N TYR A 496 4.66 -13.29 -24.43
CA TYR A 496 4.05 -12.13 -23.77
C TYR A 496 4.86 -11.67 -22.55
N MET A 497 5.28 -12.58 -21.68
CA MET A 497 6.07 -12.23 -20.49
C MET A 497 7.47 -11.73 -20.85
N ARG A 498 8.13 -12.29 -21.88
CA ARG A 498 9.40 -11.76 -22.43
C ARG A 498 9.24 -10.32 -22.91
N LEU A 499 8.23 -10.06 -23.75
CA LEU A 499 7.93 -8.72 -24.26
C LEU A 499 7.63 -7.73 -23.12
N ARG A 500 6.81 -8.14 -22.15
CA ARG A 500 6.46 -7.34 -20.96
C ARG A 500 7.68 -7.04 -20.08
N ASN A 501 8.59 -8.01 -19.89
CA ASN A 501 9.81 -7.85 -19.11
C ASN A 501 10.82 -6.94 -19.83
N LEU A 502 10.96 -7.08 -21.15
CA LEU A 502 11.83 -6.26 -22.00
C LEU A 502 11.36 -4.80 -22.01
N LEU A 503 10.09 -4.55 -22.32
CA LEU A 503 9.48 -3.21 -22.29
C LEU A 503 9.61 -2.55 -20.91
N ARG A 504 9.41 -3.31 -19.82
CA ARG A 504 9.68 -2.82 -18.46
C ARG A 504 11.15 -2.44 -18.31
N ASN A 505 12.09 -3.33 -18.62
CA ASN A 505 13.52 -3.08 -18.42
C ASN A 505 14.05 -1.87 -19.23
N LEU A 506 13.55 -1.66 -20.45
CA LEU A 506 13.85 -0.48 -21.25
C LEU A 506 13.23 0.79 -20.66
N SER A 507 12.01 0.69 -20.11
CA SER A 507 11.36 1.78 -19.37
C SER A 507 12.09 2.15 -18.08
N ASP A 508 12.61 1.15 -17.35
CA ASP A 508 13.46 1.30 -16.17
C ASP A 508 14.75 2.06 -16.52
N GLN A 509 15.40 1.69 -17.63
CA GLN A 509 16.63 2.34 -18.10
C GLN A 509 16.39 3.77 -18.60
N VAL A 510 15.35 4.02 -19.41
CA VAL A 510 15.15 5.36 -20.01
C VAL A 510 14.67 6.38 -18.98
N VAL A 511 13.86 5.96 -18.00
CA VAL A 511 13.47 6.84 -16.89
C VAL A 511 14.63 7.07 -15.91
N LYS A 512 15.55 6.11 -15.76
CA LYS A 512 16.83 6.38 -15.07
C LYS A 512 17.63 7.48 -15.79
N LEU A 513 17.90 7.31 -17.08
CA LEU A 513 18.66 8.27 -17.88
C LEU A 513 18.03 9.67 -17.86
N ARG A 514 16.73 9.78 -18.17
CA ARG A 514 16.00 11.05 -18.17
C ARG A 514 15.95 11.71 -16.77
N ARG A 515 16.01 10.95 -15.66
CA ARG A 515 16.15 11.52 -14.31
C ARG A 515 17.55 12.06 -14.05
N GLU A 516 18.59 11.36 -14.47
CA GLU A 516 19.98 11.80 -14.33
C GLU A 516 20.21 13.11 -15.11
N GLU A 517 19.78 13.17 -16.38
CA GLU A 517 19.79 14.37 -17.22
C GLU A 517 18.93 15.52 -16.67
N TYR A 518 17.74 15.20 -16.13
CA TYR A 518 16.86 16.18 -15.49
C TYR A 518 17.53 16.81 -14.28
N PHE A 519 18.07 16.00 -13.35
CA PHE A 519 18.68 16.53 -12.14
C PHE A 519 19.91 17.37 -12.44
N GLU A 520 20.79 16.95 -13.37
CA GLU A 520 21.94 17.78 -13.78
C GLU A 520 21.49 19.15 -14.33
N ARG A 521 20.52 19.16 -15.25
CA ARG A 521 20.02 20.39 -15.89
C ARG A 521 19.30 21.31 -14.91
N VAL A 522 18.46 20.73 -14.04
CA VAL A 522 17.63 21.45 -13.08
C VAL A 522 18.45 21.99 -11.90
N ASP A 523 19.38 21.21 -11.35
CA ASP A 523 20.26 21.68 -10.27
C ASP A 523 21.22 22.75 -10.79
N ARG A 524 21.77 22.60 -12.00
CA ARG A 524 22.58 23.65 -12.65
C ARG A 524 21.78 24.94 -12.85
N SER A 525 20.52 24.84 -13.27
CA SER A 525 19.64 26.00 -13.47
C SER A 525 19.31 26.69 -12.14
N ARG A 526 18.96 25.93 -11.10
CA ARG A 526 18.70 26.44 -9.75
C ARG A 526 19.94 27.07 -9.11
N ALA A 527 21.13 26.49 -9.31
CA ALA A 527 22.41 27.05 -8.85
C ALA A 527 22.79 28.37 -9.56
N LEU A 528 22.29 28.61 -10.78
CA LEU A 528 22.39 29.90 -11.48
C LEU A 528 21.28 30.89 -11.09
N GLY A 529 20.37 30.53 -10.18
CA GLY A 529 19.22 31.34 -9.81
C GLY A 529 18.10 31.40 -10.87
N HIS A 530 18.15 30.54 -11.90
CA HIS A 530 17.15 30.49 -12.95
C HIS A 530 15.90 29.72 -12.51
N SER A 531 14.72 30.18 -12.94
CA SER A 531 13.48 29.43 -12.70
C SER A 531 13.46 28.12 -13.48
N THR A 532 13.04 27.05 -12.82
CA THR A 532 12.89 25.71 -13.41
C THR A 532 11.44 25.33 -13.68
N SER A 533 10.48 26.23 -13.47
CA SER A 533 9.04 25.98 -13.70
C SER A 533 8.67 25.62 -15.15
N GLY A 534 9.53 25.92 -16.13
CA GLY A 534 9.34 25.52 -17.53
C GLY A 534 9.58 24.02 -17.79
N GLU A 535 10.50 23.40 -17.04
CA GLU A 535 10.84 21.96 -17.17
C GLU A 535 9.67 21.05 -16.73
N VAL A 536 8.79 21.56 -15.87
CA VAL A 536 7.57 20.86 -15.41
C VAL A 536 6.61 20.59 -16.57
N ALA A 537 6.58 21.48 -17.57
CA ALA A 537 5.69 21.35 -18.72
C ALA A 537 6.16 20.29 -19.73
N THR A 538 7.48 20.05 -19.85
CA THR A 538 8.05 19.04 -20.75
C THR A 538 8.09 17.63 -20.14
N ALA A 539 8.12 17.51 -18.80
CA ALA A 539 8.00 16.23 -18.11
C ALA A 539 6.55 15.68 -18.07
N ALA A 540 5.54 16.51 -18.34
CA ALA A 540 4.12 16.19 -18.16
C ALA A 540 3.49 15.43 -19.35
N VAL A 541 3.88 14.16 -19.53
CA VAL A 541 3.26 13.24 -20.52
C VAL A 541 1.72 13.20 -20.35
N PRO A 542 0.90 13.25 -21.43
CA PRO A 542 -0.56 13.32 -21.33
C PRO A 542 -1.21 12.19 -20.52
N ARG A 543 -1.77 12.53 -19.36
CA ARG A 543 -2.31 11.61 -18.34
C ARG A 543 -3.46 10.69 -18.78
N ALA A 544 -3.99 10.85 -20.00
CA ALA A 544 -5.26 10.26 -20.45
C ALA A 544 -5.23 8.73 -20.67
N LYS A 545 -4.10 8.13 -21.07
CA LYS A 545 -4.02 6.69 -21.37
C LYS A 545 -3.99 5.82 -20.10
N HIS A 546 -3.21 6.22 -19.08
CA HIS A 546 -2.97 5.42 -17.87
C HIS A 546 -4.19 5.25 -16.95
N ALA A 547 -5.22 6.10 -17.07
CA ALA A 547 -6.44 6.03 -16.24
C ALA A 547 -7.17 4.67 -16.30
N ARG A 548 -6.96 3.88 -17.36
CA ARG A 548 -7.59 2.55 -17.55
C ARG A 548 -7.13 1.48 -16.56
N LEU A 549 -6.09 1.73 -15.76
CA LEU A 549 -5.53 0.76 -14.79
C LEU A 549 -5.83 1.13 -13.31
N CYS A 550 -6.63 2.17 -13.06
CA CYS A 550 -6.93 2.67 -11.72
C CYS A 550 -8.06 1.87 -11.03
N TYR A 551 -7.69 0.83 -10.27
CA TYR A 551 -8.63 0.07 -9.45
C TYR A 551 -9.29 0.92 -8.36
N GLY A 552 -10.63 0.95 -8.33
CA GLY A 552 -11.45 1.54 -7.25
C GLY A 552 -12.23 2.82 -7.60
N GLY A 553 -12.02 3.40 -8.79
CA GLY A 553 -12.86 4.49 -9.33
C GLY A 553 -13.13 5.65 -8.37
N GLU A 554 -14.37 6.13 -8.31
CA GLU A 554 -14.78 7.27 -7.47
C GLU A 554 -14.54 7.05 -5.97
N ALA A 555 -14.61 5.80 -5.49
CA ALA A 555 -14.37 5.46 -4.09
C ALA A 555 -12.90 5.62 -3.70
N LEU A 556 -11.96 5.39 -4.65
CA LEU A 556 -10.56 5.73 -4.47
C LEU A 556 -10.38 7.25 -4.32
N ASP A 557 -10.97 8.02 -5.23
CA ASP A 557 -10.85 9.48 -5.21
C ASP A 557 -11.41 10.08 -3.93
N GLU A 558 -12.43 9.47 -3.31
CA GLU A 558 -12.95 9.93 -2.02
C GLU A 558 -12.02 9.60 -0.84
N VAL A 559 -11.43 8.40 -0.80
CA VAL A 559 -10.41 8.08 0.21
C VAL A 559 -9.20 9.00 0.05
N ALA A 560 -8.75 9.25 -1.18
CA ALA A 560 -7.63 10.16 -1.46
C ALA A 560 -7.95 11.61 -1.04
N ARG A 561 -9.13 12.15 -1.39
CA ARG A 561 -9.61 13.47 -0.95
C ARG A 561 -9.69 13.58 0.58
N PHE A 562 -10.18 12.55 1.26
CA PHE A 562 -10.26 12.51 2.72
C PHE A 562 -8.87 12.54 3.37
N ILE A 563 -7.93 11.73 2.86
CA ILE A 563 -6.55 11.70 3.34
C ILE A 563 -5.85 13.03 3.09
N GLN A 564 -6.07 13.66 1.93
CA GLN A 564 -5.49 14.95 1.58
C GLN A 564 -5.98 16.09 2.50
N ARG A 565 -7.25 16.06 2.94
CA ARG A 565 -7.80 17.03 3.91
C ARG A 565 -7.09 16.97 5.27
N TYR A 566 -6.73 15.78 5.74
CA TYR A 566 -6.07 15.55 7.03
C TYR A 566 -4.58 15.21 6.86
N ARG A 567 -3.92 15.84 5.88
CA ARG A 567 -2.47 15.72 5.66
C ARG A 567 -1.72 16.48 6.75
N CYS A 568 -0.81 15.81 7.45
CA CYS A 568 0.14 16.51 8.32
C CYS A 568 1.09 17.37 7.47
N SER A 569 1.16 18.68 7.75
CA SER A 569 2.25 19.54 7.27
C SER A 569 3.53 19.24 8.05
N SER A 570 4.70 19.54 7.46
CA SER A 570 5.99 19.55 8.15
C SER A 570 6.23 20.84 8.92
N ASP A 571 5.63 21.94 8.48
CA ASP A 571 6.13 23.29 8.78
C ASP A 571 5.48 23.91 10.02
N GLU A 572 4.40 23.30 10.53
CA GLU A 572 3.57 23.86 11.60
C GLU A 572 3.42 22.88 12.76
N ARG A 573 3.79 23.32 13.96
CA ARG A 573 3.54 22.62 15.24
C ARG A 573 2.07 22.74 15.70
N GLU A 574 1.15 22.91 14.76
CA GLU A 574 -0.28 22.95 15.03
C GLU A 574 -0.82 21.55 15.40
N LYS A 575 -1.98 21.54 16.07
CA LYS A 575 -2.60 20.29 16.51
C LYS A 575 -3.31 19.65 15.31
N VAL A 576 -2.76 18.56 14.79
CA VAL A 576 -3.36 17.74 13.71
C VAL A 576 -4.87 17.58 13.95
N GLU A 577 -5.69 18.10 13.04
CA GLU A 577 -7.13 18.17 13.22
C GLU A 577 -7.75 16.76 13.33
N PRO A 578 -8.50 16.45 14.41
CA PRO A 578 -9.06 15.11 14.57
C PRO A 578 -10.18 14.80 13.57
N TYR A 579 -9.94 13.88 12.65
CA TYR A 579 -10.94 13.40 11.69
C TYR A 579 -11.97 12.44 12.31
N CYS A 580 -13.19 12.42 11.77
CA CYS A 580 -14.22 11.44 12.13
C CYS A 580 -13.82 10.02 11.70
N GLN A 581 -13.46 9.16 12.67
CA GLN A 581 -12.97 7.82 12.35
C GLN A 581 -14.06 6.88 11.81
N LYS A 582 -15.34 7.12 12.14
CA LYS A 582 -16.47 6.43 11.52
C LYS A 582 -16.47 6.62 9.99
N ARG A 583 -16.44 7.88 9.52
CA ARG A 583 -16.41 8.16 8.07
C ARG A 583 -15.16 7.59 7.41
N TYR A 584 -13.98 7.64 8.06
CA TYR A 584 -12.78 7.04 7.45
C TYR A 584 -12.88 5.51 7.31
N LEU A 585 -13.46 4.81 8.29
CA LEU A 585 -13.74 3.38 8.18
C LEU A 585 -14.76 3.08 7.07
N GLU A 586 -15.84 3.87 6.96
CA GLU A 586 -16.85 3.72 5.90
C GLU A 586 -16.21 3.85 4.51
N LEU A 587 -15.38 4.88 4.30
CA LEU A 587 -14.69 5.11 3.04
C LEU A 587 -13.69 3.99 2.72
N LEU A 588 -12.92 3.51 3.70
CA LEU A 588 -12.02 2.38 3.51
C LEU A 588 -12.78 1.09 3.17
N VAL A 589 -13.91 0.80 3.83
CA VAL A 589 -14.73 -0.39 3.54
C VAL A 589 -15.39 -0.28 2.17
N GLY A 590 -15.94 0.87 1.80
CA GLY A 590 -16.51 1.13 0.47
C GLY A 590 -15.49 0.94 -0.66
N TYR A 591 -14.30 1.53 -0.51
CA TYR A 591 -13.17 1.32 -1.44
C TYR A 591 -12.73 -0.16 -1.49
N LEU A 592 -12.66 -0.85 -0.35
CA LEU A 592 -12.30 -2.27 -0.27
C LEU A 592 -13.35 -3.24 -0.82
N THR A 593 -14.62 -2.81 -0.93
CA THR A 593 -15.73 -3.57 -1.52
C THR A 593 -16.12 -3.08 -2.93
N ASN A 594 -15.42 -2.06 -3.45
CA ASN A 594 -15.71 -1.38 -4.71
C ASN A 594 -17.17 -0.87 -4.81
N GLN A 595 -17.70 -0.33 -3.70
CA GLN A 595 -19.01 0.31 -3.63
C GLN A 595 -18.88 1.83 -3.72
N PRO A 596 -19.79 2.54 -4.43
CA PRO A 596 -19.84 4.00 -4.41
C PRO A 596 -20.17 4.50 -2.99
N ALA A 597 -19.58 5.63 -2.60
CA ALA A 597 -19.70 6.13 -1.23
C ALA A 597 -21.15 6.55 -0.90
N VAL A 598 -21.59 6.24 0.32
CA VAL A 598 -22.88 6.73 0.85
C VAL A 598 -22.87 8.26 0.86
N ALA A 599 -23.95 8.84 0.35
CA ALA A 599 -24.14 10.27 0.12
C ALA A 599 -23.75 11.13 1.32
N LYS A 600 -23.27 12.35 1.04
CA LYS A 600 -22.90 13.33 2.06
C LYS A 600 -24.10 13.61 2.98
N PRO A 601 -23.92 13.59 4.31
CA PRO A 601 -24.76 14.38 5.20
C PRO A 601 -24.68 15.86 4.80
N GLU A 602 -25.78 16.60 4.93
CA GLU A 602 -25.76 18.06 4.79
C GLU A 602 -24.98 18.70 5.95
N ASP A 603 -24.45 19.91 5.74
CA ASP A 603 -23.31 20.45 6.50
C ASP A 603 -23.54 20.51 8.02
N GLY A 604 -22.78 19.68 8.74
CA GLY A 604 -22.84 19.52 10.20
C GLY A 604 -21.53 19.02 10.81
N GLU A 605 -20.39 19.36 10.21
CA GLU A 605 -19.06 18.95 10.68
C GLU A 605 -18.68 19.70 11.96
N GLY A 606 -19.11 19.17 13.11
CA GLY A 606 -18.96 19.85 14.42
C GLY A 606 -18.75 18.95 15.63
N GLU A 607 -18.53 17.64 15.46
CA GLU A 607 -18.20 16.75 16.60
C GLU A 607 -17.08 15.75 16.28
N VAL A 608 -16.02 15.80 17.09
CA VAL A 608 -14.92 14.83 17.07
C VAL A 608 -15.38 13.55 17.79
N ILE A 609 -16.11 12.71 17.05
CA ILE A 609 -16.55 11.39 17.53
C ILE A 609 -15.32 10.46 17.55
N ALA A 610 -14.64 10.45 18.71
CA ALA A 610 -13.60 9.51 19.07
C ALA A 610 -14.20 8.15 19.46
N LEU A 611 -14.92 7.54 18.51
CA LEU A 611 -15.55 6.21 18.59
C LEU A 611 -16.48 6.03 19.81
N ASP A 612 -17.39 7.00 19.99
CA ASP A 612 -18.38 7.03 21.08
C ASP A 612 -19.49 5.99 20.93
N LEU A 613 -19.18 4.76 21.36
CA LEU A 613 -20.17 3.69 21.49
C LEU A 613 -20.84 3.84 22.86
N THR A 614 -21.74 4.82 22.94
CA THR A 614 -22.45 5.13 24.18
C THR A 614 -23.41 4.01 24.53
N SER A 615 -23.03 3.20 25.54
CA SER A 615 -23.88 2.17 26.13
C SER A 615 -25.20 2.79 26.61
N THR A 616 -26.33 2.26 26.13
CA THR A 616 -27.62 2.94 26.11
C THR A 616 -28.33 3.01 27.48
N THR A 617 -27.84 3.85 28.37
CA THR A 617 -28.54 4.26 29.60
C THR A 617 -28.28 5.73 29.94
N SER A 618 -29.34 6.54 29.88
CA SER A 618 -29.46 7.88 30.49
C SER A 618 -29.11 7.84 31.99
N PRO A 619 -28.59 8.91 32.63
CA PRO A 619 -29.18 10.25 32.54
C PRO A 619 -28.22 11.46 32.44
N SER A 620 -28.83 12.61 32.08
CA SER A 620 -28.44 13.98 32.42
C SER A 620 -26.96 14.40 32.28
N GLN A 621 -26.66 15.14 31.20
CA GLN A 621 -26.72 16.60 31.32
C GLN A 621 -27.70 17.12 30.24
N ASP A 622 -28.41 18.19 30.56
CA ASP A 622 -29.56 18.66 29.76
C ASP A 622 -29.52 20.19 29.65
N GLU A 623 -28.97 20.68 28.54
CA GLU A 623 -29.05 22.08 28.16
C GLU A 623 -29.66 22.15 26.74
N ASN A 624 -30.76 22.91 26.61
CA ASN A 624 -31.46 23.21 25.36
C ASN A 624 -32.14 22.04 24.61
N LYS A 625 -32.76 21.09 25.33
CA LYS A 625 -33.82 20.24 24.73
C LYS A 625 -35.20 20.87 24.91
N HIS A 626 -35.86 21.13 23.78
CA HIS A 626 -37.27 21.52 23.78
C HIS A 626 -38.14 20.31 24.17
N MET A 627 -39.23 20.50 24.91
CA MET A 627 -40.04 19.37 25.42
C MET A 627 -41.53 19.66 25.29
N CYS A 628 -42.30 18.69 24.77
CA CYS A 628 -43.74 18.77 24.77
C CYS A 628 -44.28 18.44 26.17
N LEU A 629 -44.90 19.42 26.84
CA LEU A 629 -45.42 19.23 28.19
C LEU A 629 -46.72 18.40 28.26
N LEU A 630 -47.34 18.10 27.10
CA LEU A 630 -48.51 17.23 26.98
C LEU A 630 -48.11 15.75 26.91
N CYS A 631 -47.22 15.36 26.00
CA CYS A 631 -46.82 13.95 25.78
C CYS A 631 -45.42 13.56 26.30
N LYS A 632 -44.63 14.53 26.79
CA LYS A 632 -43.25 14.37 27.29
C LYS A 632 -42.19 13.90 26.28
N GLN A 633 -42.44 14.02 24.98
CA GLN A 633 -41.39 13.88 23.97
C GLN A 633 -40.45 15.10 23.94
N SER A 634 -39.18 14.87 23.59
CA SER A 634 -38.12 15.88 23.46
C SER A 634 -37.80 16.18 21.99
N PHE A 635 -37.45 17.43 21.71
CA PHE A 635 -37.26 17.99 20.38
C PHE A 635 -35.98 18.82 20.31
N PHE A 636 -35.28 18.73 19.18
CA PHE A 636 -34.04 19.46 18.91
C PHE A 636 -34.24 20.95 18.56
N SER A 637 -35.48 21.40 18.35
CA SER A 637 -35.79 22.81 18.13
C SER A 637 -37.21 23.19 18.57
N ARG A 638 -37.42 24.48 18.90
CA ARG A 638 -38.76 25.05 19.15
C ARG A 638 -39.71 24.90 17.95
N GLY A 639 -39.16 24.84 16.74
CA GLY A 639 -39.94 24.58 15.51
C GLY A 639 -40.47 23.16 15.46
N SER A 640 -39.62 22.15 15.70
CA SER A 640 -40.00 20.74 15.72
C SER A 640 -41.05 20.45 16.80
N LEU A 641 -40.90 21.05 18.00
CA LEU A 641 -41.90 21.03 19.07
C LEU A 641 -43.24 21.68 18.63
N THR A 642 -43.17 22.77 17.86
CA THR A 642 -44.38 23.48 17.39
C THR A 642 -45.17 22.65 16.37
N ASN A 643 -44.49 22.03 15.40
CA ASN A 643 -45.13 21.16 14.41
C ASN A 643 -45.77 19.94 15.10
N HIS A 644 -45.02 19.26 15.98
CA HIS A 644 -45.55 18.16 16.79
C HIS A 644 -46.84 18.52 17.54
N CYS A 645 -46.88 19.69 18.20
CA CYS A 645 -48.08 20.16 18.90
C CYS A 645 -49.25 20.50 17.95
N LYS A 646 -48.97 20.92 16.71
CA LYS A 646 -50.02 21.13 15.67
C LYS A 646 -50.53 19.81 15.10
N GLU A 647 -49.66 18.81 14.92
CA GLU A 647 -49.96 17.54 14.27
C GLU A 647 -50.67 16.54 15.21
N LEU A 648 -50.33 16.52 16.50
CA LEU A 648 -50.80 15.49 17.45
C LEU A 648 -51.61 16.02 18.65
N HIS A 649 -51.68 17.35 18.84
CA HIS A 649 -52.32 17.95 20.02
C HIS A 649 -53.29 19.09 19.71
N VAL A 650 -53.60 19.37 18.43
CA VAL A 650 -54.51 20.47 18.05
C VAL A 650 -55.91 20.31 18.66
N GLU A 651 -56.49 19.11 18.60
CA GLU A 651 -57.83 18.79 19.14
C GLU A 651 -57.93 18.99 20.67
N ILE A 652 -56.81 18.95 21.38
CA ILE A 652 -56.79 19.13 22.85
C ILE A 652 -57.14 20.58 23.22
N PHE A 653 -56.98 21.54 22.29
CA PHE A 653 -57.34 22.95 22.52
C PHE A 653 -58.80 23.29 22.21
N ASP A 654 -59.59 22.33 21.68
CA ASP A 654 -61.01 22.55 21.36
C ASP A 654 -61.93 22.62 22.60
N GLN A 655 -61.44 22.18 23.77
CA GLN A 655 -62.11 22.34 25.06
C GLN A 655 -61.13 22.87 26.13
N PRO A 656 -61.57 23.75 27.06
CA PRO A 656 -60.69 24.26 28.09
C PRO A 656 -60.17 23.18 29.05
N PHE A 657 -58.85 23.10 29.24
CA PHE A 657 -58.21 22.08 30.09
C PHE A 657 -57.21 22.68 31.08
N PRO A 658 -57.07 22.13 32.30
CA PRO A 658 -56.08 22.59 33.28
C PRO A 658 -54.66 22.18 32.88
N CYS A 659 -53.67 23.07 33.03
CA CYS A 659 -52.28 22.80 32.67
C CYS A 659 -51.74 21.53 33.37
N PRO A 660 -51.33 20.48 32.62
CA PRO A 660 -50.86 19.24 33.21
C PRO A 660 -49.59 19.39 34.06
N GLU A 661 -48.75 20.39 33.77
CA GLU A 661 -47.51 20.63 34.52
C GLU A 661 -47.71 21.43 35.80
N CYS A 662 -48.54 22.48 35.81
CA CYS A 662 -48.87 23.16 37.07
C CYS A 662 -49.47 22.18 38.07
N ARG A 663 -50.42 21.36 37.62
CA ARG A 663 -51.03 20.29 38.43
C ARG A 663 -50.01 19.26 38.92
N ARG A 664 -49.05 18.87 38.07
CA ARG A 664 -47.95 17.94 38.42
C ARG A 664 -46.93 18.55 39.39
N LYS A 665 -46.71 19.86 39.34
CA LYS A 665 -45.85 20.65 40.26
C LYS A 665 -46.56 21.11 41.54
N ARG A 666 -47.90 20.99 41.63
CA ARG A 666 -48.77 21.54 42.69
C ARG A 666 -48.81 23.08 42.74
N GLU A 667 -48.61 23.71 41.60
CA GLU A 667 -48.90 25.13 41.39
C GLU A 667 -50.41 25.35 41.22
N PRO A 668 -50.93 26.59 41.27
CA PRO A 668 -52.34 26.87 41.00
C PRO A 668 -52.79 26.34 39.63
N ASP A 669 -53.93 25.64 39.59
CA ASP A 669 -54.49 25.08 38.35
C ASP A 669 -54.85 26.20 37.36
N TYR A 670 -53.99 26.45 36.37
CA TYR A 670 -54.22 27.41 35.30
C TYR A 670 -55.02 26.75 34.16
N LEU A 671 -56.16 27.35 33.79
CA LEU A 671 -57.04 26.84 32.73
C LEU A 671 -56.61 27.36 31.35
N ILE A 672 -56.24 26.44 30.47
CA ILE A 672 -55.89 26.69 29.07
C ILE A 672 -57.17 26.81 28.26
N THR A 673 -57.35 27.92 27.54
CA THR A 673 -58.57 28.21 26.77
C THR A 673 -58.35 28.37 25.26
N SER A 674 -57.10 28.30 24.79
CA SER A 674 -56.74 28.37 23.37
C SER A 674 -55.27 27.93 23.15
N PRO A 675 -54.84 27.64 21.90
CA PRO A 675 -53.44 27.34 21.59
C PRO A 675 -52.48 28.50 21.92
N SER A 676 -52.95 29.75 21.73
CA SER A 676 -52.23 30.97 22.11
C SER A 676 -52.07 31.07 23.64
N SER A 677 -53.13 30.77 24.39
CA SER A 677 -53.08 30.71 25.87
C SER A 677 -52.07 29.66 26.36
N TRP A 678 -52.03 28.47 25.74
CA TRP A 678 -51.02 27.45 26.04
C TRP A 678 -49.60 27.94 25.79
N SER A 679 -49.32 28.49 24.60
CA SER A 679 -47.97 28.97 24.25
C SER A 679 -47.49 30.07 25.21
N SER A 680 -48.37 31.03 25.54
CA SER A 680 -48.05 32.12 26.47
C SER A 680 -47.89 31.66 27.92
N HIS A 681 -48.76 30.77 28.41
CA HIS A 681 -48.66 30.20 29.75
C HIS A 681 -47.37 29.38 29.92
N VAL A 682 -47.04 28.52 28.95
CA VAL A 682 -45.83 27.71 29.02
C VAL A 682 -44.57 28.58 28.93
N GLU A 683 -44.51 29.58 28.04
CA GLU A 683 -43.34 30.48 27.95
C GLU A 683 -43.16 31.34 29.21
N GLY A 684 -44.26 31.71 29.89
CA GLY A 684 -44.22 32.52 31.12
C GLY A 684 -44.10 31.75 32.45
N THR A 685 -44.54 30.49 32.51
CA THR A 685 -44.61 29.70 33.76
C THR A 685 -43.72 28.45 33.77
N HIS A 686 -43.38 27.88 32.60
CA HIS A 686 -42.65 26.61 32.49
C HIS A 686 -41.38 26.65 31.64
N GLY A 687 -41.04 27.79 31.03
CA GLY A 687 -39.81 27.97 30.27
C GLY A 687 -40.04 28.14 28.76
N LYS A 688 -39.24 29.00 28.15
CA LYS A 688 -39.30 29.37 26.72
C LYS A 688 -38.90 28.23 25.80
N GLU A 689 -38.03 27.37 26.31
CA GLU A 689 -37.58 26.11 25.76
C GLU A 689 -38.70 25.06 25.68
N HIS A 690 -39.68 25.08 26.56
CA HIS A 690 -40.79 24.12 26.55
C HIS A 690 -42.07 24.64 25.86
N ALA A 691 -42.08 25.91 25.47
CA ALA A 691 -43.22 26.54 24.81
C ALA A 691 -43.24 26.29 23.29
N PRO A 692 -44.29 25.68 22.70
CA PRO A 692 -44.50 25.74 21.26
C PRO A 692 -44.85 27.18 20.82
N ILE A 693 -44.96 27.41 19.51
CA ILE A 693 -45.46 28.68 18.92
C ILE A 693 -46.80 28.40 18.23
N LEU A 694 -47.83 28.12 19.03
CA LEU A 694 -49.19 27.94 18.55
C LEU A 694 -49.89 29.30 18.55
N ARG A 695 -49.80 30.03 17.43
CA ARG A 695 -50.66 31.18 17.18
C ARG A 695 -52.04 30.68 16.75
N THR A 696 -53.09 31.20 17.39
CA THR A 696 -54.42 31.29 16.78
C THR A 696 -54.32 32.23 15.59
N ASP A 697 -54.71 31.77 14.40
CA ASP A 697 -54.61 32.58 13.19
C ASP A 697 -55.52 33.83 13.28
N PRO A 698 -54.98 35.04 13.01
CA PRO A 698 -55.78 36.12 12.50
C PRO A 698 -56.36 35.70 11.15
N THR A 699 -57.61 36.08 10.88
CA THR A 699 -58.26 35.84 9.58
C THR A 699 -57.45 36.41 8.43
N SER A 700 -57.43 35.66 7.33
CA SER A 700 -57.12 36.02 5.93
C SER A 700 -56.69 37.47 5.60
N ASP A 701 -55.71 37.50 4.68
CA ASP A 701 -55.29 38.56 3.76
C ASP A 701 -54.04 39.41 4.09
N GLU A 702 -53.40 39.82 2.98
CA GLU A 702 -52.20 40.66 2.80
C GLU A 702 -50.80 40.15 3.26
N THR A 703 -49.83 40.30 2.34
CA THR A 703 -48.34 40.28 2.53
C THR A 703 -47.52 38.97 2.52
N GLU A 704 -47.98 37.87 1.88
CA GLU A 704 -47.03 36.84 1.41
C GLU A 704 -46.27 37.31 0.14
N PRO A 705 -44.92 37.26 0.10
CA PRO A 705 -44.17 37.76 -1.04
C PRO A 705 -44.14 36.78 -2.22
N ARG A 706 -44.25 37.33 -3.44
CA ARG A 706 -44.26 36.58 -4.71
C ARG A 706 -42.91 36.61 -5.41
N CYS A 707 -42.61 35.57 -6.18
CA CYS A 707 -41.48 35.58 -7.11
C CYS A 707 -41.75 36.52 -8.31
N PRO A 708 -40.85 37.46 -8.65
CA PRO A 708 -41.05 38.39 -9.76
C PRO A 708 -41.15 37.74 -11.15
N PHE A 709 -40.52 36.57 -11.33
CA PHE A 709 -40.44 35.88 -12.63
C PHE A 709 -41.63 34.96 -12.92
N CYS A 710 -42.27 34.38 -11.88
CA CYS A 710 -43.31 33.35 -12.05
C CYS A 710 -44.58 33.59 -11.22
N GLY A 711 -44.66 34.65 -10.41
CA GLY A 711 -45.84 35.04 -9.64
C GLY A 711 -46.20 34.15 -8.43
N LEU A 712 -45.52 33.00 -8.26
CA LEU A 712 -45.73 32.05 -7.16
C LEU A 712 -45.41 32.68 -5.80
N PHE A 713 -46.21 32.35 -4.79
CA PHE A 713 -46.04 32.77 -3.39
C PHE A 713 -44.99 31.93 -2.66
N PHE A 714 -44.23 32.56 -1.77
CA PHE A 714 -43.30 31.88 -0.88
C PHE A 714 -43.26 32.54 0.50
N GLN A 715 -43.24 31.74 1.57
CA GLN A 715 -42.84 32.22 2.88
C GLN A 715 -41.42 32.80 2.79
N GLN A 716 -41.15 33.93 3.45
CA GLN A 716 -40.02 34.85 3.17
C GLN A 716 -38.66 34.18 2.86
N LYS A 717 -38.28 33.12 3.59
CA LYS A 717 -36.98 32.42 3.38
C LYS A 717 -36.92 31.56 2.12
N GLY A 718 -38.04 31.04 1.62
CA GLY A 718 -38.09 30.20 0.41
C GLY A 718 -37.85 30.99 -0.88
N LEU A 719 -38.27 32.26 -0.89
CA LEU A 719 -38.20 33.14 -2.05
C LEU A 719 -36.79 33.25 -2.65
N TYR A 720 -35.77 33.43 -1.80
CA TYR A 720 -34.38 33.60 -2.24
C TYR A 720 -33.79 32.33 -2.90
N SER A 721 -34.18 31.15 -2.41
CA SER A 721 -33.75 29.87 -3.00
C SER A 721 -34.38 29.66 -4.38
N HIS A 722 -35.70 29.91 -4.48
CA HIS A 722 -36.42 29.82 -5.75
C HIS A 722 -35.93 30.88 -6.76
N PHE A 723 -35.70 32.12 -6.33
CA PHE A 723 -35.10 33.17 -7.15
C PHE A 723 -33.75 32.72 -7.75
N ARG A 724 -32.87 32.09 -6.94
CA ARG A 724 -31.61 31.54 -7.44
C ARG A 724 -31.77 30.39 -8.44
N SER A 725 -32.87 29.62 -8.45
CA SER A 725 -33.06 28.58 -9.49
C SER A 725 -33.27 29.14 -10.90
N HIS A 726 -33.86 30.34 -11.04
CA HIS A 726 -33.97 31.02 -12.35
C HIS A 726 -32.62 31.50 -12.90
N VAL A 727 -31.64 31.75 -12.01
CA VAL A 727 -30.34 32.37 -12.35
C VAL A 727 -29.17 31.37 -12.39
N ARG A 728 -29.32 30.18 -11.78
CA ARG A 728 -28.23 29.19 -11.66
C ARG A 728 -28.05 28.25 -12.87
N ALA A 729 -28.84 28.39 -13.93
CA ALA A 729 -28.53 27.73 -15.20
C ALA A 729 -27.24 28.32 -15.80
N GLY A 730 -26.22 27.47 -15.96
CA GLY A 730 -24.85 27.92 -16.20
C GLY A 730 -24.66 28.71 -17.51
N THR A 731 -24.03 29.88 -17.41
CA THR A 731 -23.44 30.62 -18.54
C THR A 731 -24.34 30.91 -19.75
N ASN A 732 -25.65 31.12 -19.54
CA ASN A 732 -26.48 32.09 -20.29
C ASN A 732 -27.92 32.10 -19.72
N SER A 733 -28.24 33.10 -18.89
CA SER A 733 -29.60 33.30 -18.35
C SER A 733 -30.51 33.91 -19.42
N THR A 734 -31.15 33.06 -20.23
CA THR A 734 -32.01 33.45 -21.36
C THR A 734 -33.20 34.33 -20.99
N ILE A 735 -33.62 34.35 -19.71
CA ILE A 735 -34.63 35.30 -19.18
C ILE A 735 -34.28 36.75 -19.51
N PHE A 736 -33.00 37.14 -19.58
CA PHE A 736 -32.57 38.49 -19.95
C PHE A 736 -32.17 38.65 -21.43
N SER A 737 -32.42 37.64 -22.28
CA SER A 737 -32.12 37.70 -23.73
C SER A 737 -33.31 38.14 -24.60
N THR A 738 -34.49 38.31 -24.00
CA THR A 738 -35.70 38.86 -24.64
C THR A 738 -36.45 39.73 -23.64
N PRO A 739 -37.04 40.88 -24.04
CA PRO A 739 -37.80 41.73 -23.14
C PRO A 739 -39.00 40.99 -22.50
N PHE A 740 -39.20 41.14 -21.18
CA PHE A 740 -40.33 40.51 -20.46
C PHE A 740 -41.03 41.46 -19.46
N PRO A 741 -42.35 41.32 -19.23
CA PRO A 741 -43.09 42.18 -18.31
C PRO A 741 -42.89 41.78 -16.83
N CYS A 742 -42.60 42.76 -15.96
CA CYS A 742 -42.49 42.56 -14.52
C CYS A 742 -43.85 42.24 -13.86
N GLN A 743 -44.01 41.02 -13.35
CA GLN A 743 -45.27 40.54 -12.77
C GLN A 743 -45.67 41.26 -11.46
N LEU A 744 -44.72 41.89 -10.76
CA LEU A 744 -45.03 42.73 -9.60
C LEU A 744 -45.69 44.05 -10.03
N CYS A 745 -45.25 44.67 -11.13
CA CYS A 745 -45.89 45.87 -11.67
C CYS A 745 -47.30 45.56 -12.19
N ALA A 746 -47.48 44.44 -12.91
CA ALA A 746 -48.77 44.01 -13.45
C ALA A 746 -49.86 43.79 -12.38
N HIS A 747 -49.49 43.60 -11.11
CA HIS A 747 -50.42 43.36 -10.00
C HIS A 747 -50.44 44.45 -8.91
N SER A 748 -49.63 45.51 -9.04
CA SER A 748 -49.51 46.58 -8.04
C SER A 748 -50.69 47.57 -8.05
N LYS A 749 -51.91 47.12 -7.70
CA LYS A 749 -53.12 47.95 -7.54
C LYS A 749 -53.12 48.77 -6.24
N GLN A 750 -52.08 49.56 -6.01
CA GLN A 750 -52.06 50.58 -4.95
C GLN A 750 -51.75 51.95 -5.55
N SER A 751 -52.56 52.96 -5.17
CA SER A 751 -52.57 54.34 -5.67
C SER A 751 -52.82 54.57 -7.18
N GLY A 752 -54.10 54.76 -7.54
CA GLY A 752 -54.55 55.86 -8.40
C GLY A 752 -54.32 55.79 -9.92
N ASP A 753 -53.08 55.59 -10.37
CA ASP A 753 -52.68 55.79 -11.77
C ASP A 753 -52.49 54.46 -12.53
N GLU A 754 -52.90 54.42 -13.80
CA GLU A 754 -52.66 53.29 -14.72
C GLU A 754 -51.19 53.23 -15.17
N LYS A 755 -50.29 52.82 -14.28
CA LYS A 755 -48.91 52.51 -14.63
C LYS A 755 -48.84 51.20 -15.40
N GLN A 756 -48.45 51.29 -16.68
CA GLN A 756 -48.17 50.12 -17.52
C GLN A 756 -47.11 49.23 -16.88
N SER A 757 -47.23 47.91 -17.07
CA SER A 757 -46.25 46.93 -16.61
C SER A 757 -44.88 47.24 -17.20
N ALA A 758 -43.88 47.45 -16.34
CA ALA A 758 -42.50 47.67 -16.79
C ALA A 758 -42.00 46.47 -17.60
N MET A 759 -41.54 46.72 -18.83
CA MET A 759 -40.82 45.75 -19.64
C MET A 759 -39.35 45.79 -19.24
N ILE A 760 -38.80 44.64 -18.88
CA ILE A 760 -37.41 44.43 -18.49
C ILE A 760 -36.66 43.91 -19.70
N ASP A 761 -35.73 44.72 -20.22
CA ASP A 761 -34.87 44.37 -21.34
C ASP A 761 -33.40 44.33 -20.88
N GLY A 762 -32.85 43.13 -20.76
CA GLY A 762 -31.50 42.90 -20.23
C GLY A 762 -31.35 43.05 -18.71
N CYS A 763 -30.19 42.61 -18.22
CA CYS A 763 -29.89 42.52 -16.79
C CYS A 763 -29.72 43.91 -16.12
N SER A 764 -29.25 44.91 -16.87
CA SER A 764 -29.08 46.28 -16.37
C SER A 764 -30.41 47.02 -16.15
N ALA A 765 -31.40 46.79 -17.01
CA ALA A 765 -32.76 47.29 -16.80
C ALA A 765 -33.41 46.63 -15.57
N TRP A 766 -33.14 45.34 -15.33
CA TRP A 766 -33.59 44.63 -14.14
C TRP A 766 -33.03 45.21 -12.85
N ASP A 767 -31.71 45.40 -12.76
CA ASP A 767 -31.09 45.95 -11.55
C ASP A 767 -31.62 47.37 -11.25
N ALA A 768 -31.69 48.25 -12.27
CA ALA A 768 -32.27 49.58 -12.13
C ALA A 768 -33.76 49.55 -11.73
N HIS A 769 -34.52 48.59 -12.23
CA HIS A 769 -35.93 48.40 -11.87
C HIS A 769 -36.10 47.94 -10.42
N VAL A 770 -35.31 46.97 -9.96
CA VAL A 770 -35.36 46.47 -8.58
C VAL A 770 -34.97 47.56 -7.58
N PHE A 771 -33.93 48.36 -7.86
CA PHE A 771 -33.58 49.50 -7.00
C PHE A 771 -34.65 50.58 -6.90
N SER A 772 -35.65 50.61 -7.80
CA SER A 772 -36.81 51.50 -7.68
C SER A 772 -37.92 50.98 -6.74
N PHE A 773 -37.91 49.68 -6.40
CA PHE A 773 -38.88 49.03 -5.52
C PHE A 773 -38.32 48.84 -4.10
N THR A 774 -38.51 49.86 -3.25
CA THR A 774 -38.03 49.89 -1.85
C THR A 774 -38.50 48.73 -0.97
N ALA A 775 -39.55 48.00 -1.37
CA ALA A 775 -40.05 46.82 -0.67
C ALA A 775 -39.27 45.52 -0.97
N LEU A 776 -38.44 45.48 -2.02
CA LEU A 776 -37.70 44.25 -2.40
C LEU A 776 -36.33 44.14 -1.73
N ASP A 777 -35.67 45.28 -1.50
CA ASP A 777 -34.32 45.39 -0.91
C ASP A 777 -34.28 44.86 0.54
N SER A 778 -35.40 44.98 1.27
CA SER A 778 -35.60 44.43 2.61
C SER A 778 -36.00 42.95 2.65
N LEU A 779 -36.38 42.35 1.52
CA LEU A 779 -36.78 40.94 1.42
C LEU A 779 -35.67 40.02 0.87
N LEU A 780 -34.78 40.54 0.01
CA LEU A 780 -33.72 39.74 -0.63
C LEU A 780 -32.36 39.84 0.08
N GLY A 781 -32.18 40.83 0.96
CA GLY A 781 -30.88 41.15 1.55
C GLY A 781 -29.97 41.91 0.58
N THR A 782 -28.90 42.51 1.11
CA THR A 782 -28.06 43.44 0.34
C THR A 782 -27.49 42.81 -0.94
N PRO A 783 -27.67 43.45 -2.12
CA PRO A 783 -27.33 42.84 -3.40
C PRO A 783 -25.80 42.73 -3.59
N THR A 784 -25.24 41.56 -3.27
CA THR A 784 -23.92 41.18 -3.76
C THR A 784 -23.98 40.94 -5.26
N SER A 785 -23.30 41.82 -6.02
CA SER A 785 -23.21 41.82 -7.49
C SER A 785 -23.07 40.42 -8.10
N ILE A 786 -23.83 40.18 -9.18
CA ILE A 786 -23.82 38.95 -9.98
C ILE A 786 -22.45 38.72 -10.65
N ILE A 787 -21.59 39.76 -10.75
CA ILE A 787 -20.24 39.65 -11.30
C ILE A 787 -19.21 39.40 -10.18
N GLY A 788 -18.79 38.14 -10.06
CA GLY A 788 -17.70 37.75 -9.15
C GLY A 788 -16.36 38.40 -9.48
N ARG A 789 -15.57 38.74 -8.45
CA ARG A 789 -14.26 39.42 -8.57
C ARG A 789 -13.24 38.61 -9.40
N LYS A 790 -13.07 38.93 -10.69
CA LYS A 790 -11.85 38.62 -11.44
C LYS A 790 -10.74 39.62 -11.07
N ARG A 791 -9.47 39.16 -11.12
CA ARG A 791 -8.29 40.02 -10.94
C ARG A 791 -8.22 41.08 -12.05
N ARG A 792 -7.64 42.25 -11.74
CA ARG A 792 -7.35 43.32 -12.71
C ARG A 792 -6.53 42.77 -13.89
N ARG A 793 -6.96 43.10 -15.11
CA ARG A 793 -6.09 43.49 -16.21
C ARG A 793 -6.78 44.64 -16.94
N THR A 794 -6.07 45.75 -17.11
CA THR A 794 -6.58 47.01 -17.67
C THR A 794 -5.92 47.26 -19.01
N GLU A 795 -6.70 47.46 -20.05
CA GLU A 795 -6.27 47.96 -21.36
C GLU A 795 -7.37 48.90 -21.87
N ALA A 796 -7.01 50.12 -22.28
CA ALA A 796 -7.90 51.11 -22.91
C ALA A 796 -7.04 52.10 -23.71
N THR A 797 -7.26 52.17 -25.03
CA THR A 797 -6.48 52.98 -25.98
C THR A 797 -7.26 54.20 -26.46
N VAL A 798 -6.66 55.40 -26.43
CA VAL A 798 -7.21 56.61 -27.09
C VAL A 798 -6.08 57.51 -27.64
N ALA A 799 -6.09 57.72 -28.96
CA ALA A 799 -5.51 58.82 -29.76
C ALA A 799 -3.99 59.13 -29.77
N THR A 800 -3.52 59.52 -30.96
CA THR A 800 -2.30 60.32 -31.28
C THR A 800 -2.75 61.64 -31.95
N PRO A 801 -1.89 62.68 -32.21
CA PRO A 801 -0.92 62.64 -33.33
C PRO A 801 0.37 63.54 -33.24
N GLU A 802 1.24 63.42 -34.26
CA GLU A 802 2.19 64.42 -34.83
C GLU A 802 3.69 64.58 -34.38
N LYS A 803 4.60 64.29 -35.34
CA LYS A 803 5.76 65.11 -35.85
C LYS A 803 7.21 65.09 -35.25
N SER A 804 8.04 64.23 -35.86
CA SER A 804 9.28 64.54 -36.66
C SER A 804 10.62 65.09 -36.08
N SER A 805 11.69 64.28 -36.30
CA SER A 805 13.00 64.63 -36.95
C SER A 805 14.33 64.88 -36.16
N ALA A 806 15.41 64.31 -36.75
CA ALA A 806 16.86 64.65 -36.66
C ALA A 806 17.75 64.24 -35.44
N SER A 807 18.99 63.84 -35.75
CA SER A 807 20.13 63.46 -34.87
C SER A 807 21.23 64.57 -34.92
N PRO A 808 22.41 64.53 -34.20
CA PRO A 808 23.04 63.41 -33.48
C PRO A 808 23.81 63.75 -32.15
N MET A 809 24.57 62.75 -31.67
CA MET A 809 25.64 62.75 -30.64
C MET A 809 25.28 62.53 -29.16
N SER A 810 26.18 61.78 -28.51
CA SER A 810 26.18 61.29 -27.12
C SER A 810 27.38 61.88 -26.35
N PRO A 811 27.40 61.99 -24.99
CA PRO A 811 27.71 60.80 -24.18
C PRO A 811 27.11 60.70 -22.75
N ILE A 812 26.96 59.45 -22.27
CA ILE A 812 27.05 58.97 -20.86
C ILE A 812 26.15 59.64 -19.80
N SER A 813 25.05 58.97 -19.45
CA SER A 813 24.91 58.22 -18.16
C SER A 813 23.51 57.56 -18.11
N LEU A 814 23.40 56.26 -17.79
CA LEU A 814 22.11 55.55 -17.86
C LEU A 814 21.34 55.60 -16.52
N MET A 815 20.06 55.95 -16.61
CA MET A 815 19.05 55.81 -15.55
C MET A 815 17.76 55.18 -16.13
N SER A 816 16.73 55.03 -15.29
CA SER A 816 15.57 54.15 -15.47
C SER A 816 14.27 54.84 -15.92
N GLU A 817 13.35 54.03 -16.46
CA GLU A 817 11.89 54.26 -16.68
C GLU A 817 11.43 55.18 -17.85
N GLY A 818 10.34 54.77 -18.54
CA GLY A 818 9.60 55.55 -19.56
C GLY A 818 9.06 54.72 -20.76
N TRP A 819 7.79 54.93 -21.16
CA TRP A 819 7.10 54.34 -22.34
C TRP A 819 6.96 55.39 -23.49
N GLU A 820 7.06 55.07 -24.79
CA GLU A 820 6.13 54.35 -25.73
C GLU A 820 4.90 55.23 -26.13
N ILE A 821 4.36 55.33 -27.37
CA ILE A 821 4.43 54.56 -28.66
C ILE A 821 4.83 55.52 -29.84
N PRO A 822 4.32 55.58 -31.12
CA PRO A 822 3.41 54.77 -32.00
C PRO A 822 4.17 54.18 -33.25
N GLU A 823 3.70 53.94 -34.51
CA GLU A 823 2.48 54.23 -35.30
C GLU A 823 2.39 53.34 -36.62
N GLU A 824 1.26 53.43 -37.36
CA GLU A 824 0.98 53.10 -38.81
C GLU A 824 1.06 51.66 -39.44
N CYS A 825 -0.13 51.06 -39.64
CA CYS A 825 -0.80 50.66 -40.91
C CYS A 825 -0.45 49.43 -41.80
N GLY A 826 -1.50 48.68 -42.27
CA GLY A 826 -1.43 47.75 -43.43
C GLY A 826 -2.53 46.67 -43.70
N TYR A 827 -3.70 47.05 -44.28
CA TYR A 827 -4.60 46.30 -45.22
C TYR A 827 -5.32 44.93 -44.93
N ASP A 828 -6.65 45.01 -44.81
CA ASP A 828 -7.76 44.39 -45.62
C ASP A 828 -8.18 42.88 -45.76
N ALA A 829 -9.54 42.72 -45.75
CA ALA A 829 -10.41 41.89 -46.63
C ALA A 829 -11.09 40.52 -46.22
N GLN A 830 -12.42 40.61 -45.98
CA GLN A 830 -13.55 39.82 -46.56
C GLN A 830 -13.97 38.38 -46.08
N THR A 831 -15.25 38.29 -45.70
CA THR A 831 -16.20 37.12 -45.53
C THR A 831 -16.91 36.75 -46.87
N PRO A 832 -17.70 35.63 -47.08
CA PRO A 832 -18.82 35.16 -46.21
C PRO A 832 -19.44 33.70 -46.31
N LEU A 833 -20.44 33.45 -45.43
CA LEU A 833 -21.75 32.75 -45.63
C LEU A 833 -21.96 31.19 -45.71
N SER A 834 -23.00 30.74 -44.97
CA SER A 834 -23.93 29.59 -45.24
C SER A 834 -23.46 28.14 -44.91
N SER A 835 -24.31 27.13 -44.62
CA SER A 835 -25.77 27.05 -44.30
C SER A 835 -26.24 25.63 -43.83
N GLN A 836 -27.54 25.52 -43.47
CA GLN A 836 -28.44 24.32 -43.48
C GLN A 836 -28.48 23.31 -42.30
N GLN A 837 -29.48 22.40 -42.35
CA GLN A 837 -30.20 21.77 -41.21
C GLN A 837 -30.43 20.25 -41.40
N SER A 838 -30.57 19.50 -40.29
CA SER A 838 -31.46 18.32 -40.04
C SER A 838 -30.98 17.55 -38.79
N GLY A 839 -31.78 16.75 -38.06
CA GLY A 839 -33.22 16.43 -38.13
C GLY A 839 -33.51 14.98 -37.67
N ILE A 840 -34.69 14.71 -37.07
CA ILE A 840 -35.21 13.37 -36.62
C ILE A 840 -34.52 12.89 -35.30
N GLU A 841 -35.15 12.67 -34.13
CA GLU A 841 -36.37 11.91 -33.70
C GLU A 841 -36.24 10.37 -33.75
N LEU A 842 -36.90 9.52 -32.95
CA LEU A 842 -37.31 9.48 -31.52
C LEU A 842 -37.80 8.01 -31.25
N SER A 843 -38.32 7.72 -30.05
CA SER A 843 -39.23 6.59 -29.72
C SER A 843 -38.67 5.14 -29.52
N ILE A 844 -39.28 4.20 -28.76
CA ILE A 844 -39.98 4.20 -27.43
C ILE A 844 -40.41 2.76 -27.01
N ILE A 845 -40.36 2.38 -25.71
CA ILE A 845 -41.26 1.40 -24.97
C ILE A 845 -41.25 -0.11 -25.41
N ASP A 846 -41.43 -1.16 -24.58
CA ASP A 846 -41.65 -1.33 -23.11
C ASP A 846 -41.25 -2.76 -22.59
N PRO A 847 -41.44 -3.12 -21.27
CA PRO A 847 -40.85 -4.31 -20.64
C PRO A 847 -41.80 -5.51 -20.39
N ILE A 848 -41.25 -6.59 -19.79
CA ILE A 848 -41.99 -7.65 -19.08
C ILE A 848 -41.35 -7.87 -17.69
N LEU A 849 -42.16 -8.26 -16.70
CA LEU A 849 -41.82 -8.46 -15.28
C LEU A 849 -42.16 -9.92 -14.85
N LEU A 850 -41.97 -10.24 -13.55
CA LEU A 850 -42.24 -11.55 -12.89
C LEU A 850 -41.18 -12.65 -13.17
N GLU A 851 -40.78 -13.51 -12.22
CA GLU A 851 -40.99 -13.51 -10.76
C GLU A 851 -39.87 -14.25 -10.00
N MET A 852 -40.01 -14.29 -8.67
CA MET A 852 -39.07 -14.77 -7.64
C MET A 852 -38.54 -16.22 -7.80
N ASP A 853 -37.27 -16.43 -7.45
CA ASP A 853 -36.89 -17.49 -6.49
C ASP A 853 -35.71 -17.03 -5.61
N ASN A 854 -35.58 -17.61 -4.41
CA ASN A 854 -34.76 -17.13 -3.30
C ASN A 854 -34.14 -18.31 -2.51
N ARG A 855 -33.16 -19.01 -3.11
CA ARG A 855 -32.29 -20.00 -2.43
C ARG A 855 -30.97 -20.25 -3.17
N SER A 856 -29.85 -19.83 -2.56
CA SER A 856 -28.60 -20.63 -2.37
C SER A 856 -27.40 -19.74 -2.04
N ARG A 857 -27.30 -19.25 -0.79
CA ARG A 857 -26.08 -18.59 -0.28
C ARG A 857 -25.05 -19.61 0.20
N HIS A 858 -24.36 -20.27 -0.74
CA HIS A 858 -23.15 -21.06 -0.47
C HIS A 858 -22.16 -20.96 -1.66
N ALA A 859 -21.68 -19.75 -1.93
CA ALA A 859 -20.49 -19.57 -2.75
C ALA A 859 -19.26 -20.15 -2.01
N SER A 860 -18.30 -20.67 -2.75
CA SER A 860 -17.08 -21.25 -2.17
C SER A 860 -16.04 -20.18 -1.86
N LEU A 861 -15.13 -20.45 -0.93
CA LEU A 861 -14.04 -19.52 -0.59
C LEU A 861 -13.05 -19.27 -1.74
N ASP A 862 -13.01 -20.14 -2.75
CA ASP A 862 -12.19 -19.95 -3.95
C ASP A 862 -12.79 -18.85 -4.88
N GLU A 863 -14.11 -18.66 -4.90
CA GLU A 863 -14.78 -17.58 -5.65
C GLU A 863 -14.57 -16.21 -5.00
N LEU A 864 -14.38 -16.15 -3.68
CA LEU A 864 -14.07 -14.91 -2.93
C LEU A 864 -12.67 -14.34 -3.22
N TYR A 865 -11.82 -15.08 -3.93
CA TYR A 865 -10.47 -14.67 -4.33
C TYR A 865 -10.22 -14.74 -5.85
N ALA A 866 -11.24 -15.03 -6.65
CA ALA A 866 -11.13 -14.94 -8.10
C ALA A 866 -10.95 -13.46 -8.53
N PRO A 867 -9.81 -13.06 -9.13
CA PRO A 867 -9.78 -11.79 -9.83
C PRO A 867 -10.77 -11.86 -11.00
N ALA A 868 -11.41 -10.73 -11.33
CA ALA A 868 -12.09 -10.61 -12.62
C ALA A 868 -11.10 -10.99 -13.73
N PRO A 869 -11.51 -11.78 -14.74
CA PRO A 869 -10.60 -12.30 -15.75
C PRO A 869 -9.81 -11.14 -16.37
N PRO A 870 -8.47 -11.16 -16.35
CA PRO A 870 -7.69 -9.98 -16.66
C PRO A 870 -7.87 -9.61 -18.13
N GLN A 871 -8.65 -8.54 -18.36
CA GLN A 871 -8.55 -7.74 -19.58
C GLN A 871 -7.07 -7.47 -19.82
N GLU A 872 -6.58 -7.74 -21.03
CA GLU A 872 -5.14 -7.71 -21.29
C GLU A 872 -4.61 -6.31 -20.98
N PRO A 873 -3.71 -6.17 -19.97
CA PRO A 873 -3.25 -4.85 -19.57
C PRO A 873 -2.38 -4.31 -20.70
N ASP A 874 -2.78 -3.16 -21.22
CA ASP A 874 -2.16 -2.49 -22.36
C ASP A 874 -0.63 -2.48 -22.22
N LEU A 875 0.06 -3.12 -23.17
CA LEU A 875 1.52 -3.21 -23.19
C LEU A 875 2.18 -1.83 -23.35
N HIS A 876 1.46 -0.82 -23.84
CA HIS A 876 1.91 0.57 -23.90
C HIS A 876 1.77 1.31 -22.55
N CYS A 877 1.24 0.67 -21.49
CA CYS A 877 1.03 1.24 -20.16
C CYS A 877 1.92 0.61 -19.05
N ILE A 878 3.13 0.16 -19.39
CA ILE A 878 4.08 -0.42 -18.42
C ILE A 878 4.80 0.69 -17.64
N VAL A 879 4.55 0.75 -16.33
CA VAL A 879 5.23 1.68 -15.40
C VAL A 879 6.61 1.12 -14.99
N PRO A 880 7.68 1.94 -14.95
CA PRO A 880 9.00 1.53 -14.47
C PRO A 880 9.02 0.99 -13.03
N ILE A 881 10.05 0.21 -12.73
CA ILE A 881 10.47 -0.24 -11.41
C ILE A 881 12.01 -0.21 -11.38
N PHE A 882 12.62 0.61 -10.53
CA PHE A 882 14.09 0.64 -10.42
C PHE A 882 14.63 -0.67 -9.84
N LEU A 883 15.05 -1.58 -10.71
CA LEU A 883 15.59 -2.89 -10.34
C LEU A 883 17.08 -2.78 -9.98
N ASP A 884 17.38 -2.69 -8.68
CA ASP A 884 18.66 -3.13 -8.14
C ASP A 884 18.93 -4.59 -8.55
N ASP A 885 20.16 -4.90 -8.94
CA ASP A 885 20.67 -6.22 -9.36
C ASP A 885 20.64 -7.25 -8.21
N GLU A 886 19.46 -7.77 -7.88
CA GLU A 886 19.26 -9.00 -7.11
C GLU A 886 18.46 -9.99 -7.99
N GLU A 887 19.05 -11.16 -8.29
CA GLU A 887 18.54 -12.12 -9.28
C GLU A 887 17.13 -12.62 -8.91
N VAL A 888 16.12 -12.32 -9.75
CA VAL A 888 14.77 -12.90 -9.68
C VAL A 888 14.56 -13.81 -10.89
N CYS A 889 14.90 -15.10 -10.73
CA CYS A 889 14.67 -16.12 -11.73
C CYS A 889 13.15 -16.28 -11.99
N GLN A 890 12.75 -16.44 -13.25
CA GLN A 890 11.35 -16.55 -13.65
C GLN A 890 10.96 -18.00 -13.94
N VAL A 891 9.72 -18.35 -13.60
CA VAL A 891 9.17 -19.70 -13.82
C VAL A 891 8.66 -19.83 -15.24
N GLU A 892 9.17 -20.80 -15.99
CA GLU A 892 8.72 -21.17 -17.32
C GLU A 892 7.47 -22.05 -17.24
N THR A 893 7.51 -23.10 -16.41
CA THR A 893 6.40 -24.03 -16.17
C THR A 893 6.60 -24.85 -14.89
N LEU A 894 5.55 -25.55 -14.45
CA LEU A 894 5.59 -26.54 -13.38
C LEU A 894 5.51 -27.94 -13.98
N LEU A 895 6.44 -28.82 -13.64
CA LEU A 895 6.59 -30.15 -14.24
C LEU A 895 5.97 -31.26 -13.39
N ALA A 896 6.02 -31.14 -12.07
CA ALA A 896 5.55 -32.15 -11.13
C ALA A 896 5.12 -31.55 -9.78
N LYS A 897 4.43 -32.37 -8.99
CA LYS A 897 3.97 -32.12 -7.63
C LYS A 897 4.25 -33.31 -6.73
N ARG A 898 4.83 -33.06 -5.55
CA ARG A 898 5.04 -34.06 -4.49
C ARG A 898 4.54 -33.55 -3.13
N ARG A 899 4.23 -34.48 -2.22
CA ARG A 899 4.00 -34.17 -0.79
C ARG A 899 5.18 -34.65 0.04
N ARG A 900 5.69 -33.78 0.91
CA ARG A 900 6.80 -34.04 1.84
C ARG A 900 6.58 -33.21 3.09
N ASP A 901 6.70 -33.84 4.26
CA ASP A 901 6.55 -33.22 5.59
C ASP A 901 5.24 -32.43 5.76
N ASN A 902 4.12 -33.04 5.34
CA ASN A 902 2.77 -32.46 5.23
C ASN A 902 2.60 -31.24 4.30
N ALA A 903 3.67 -30.74 3.67
CA ALA A 903 3.60 -29.68 2.66
C ALA A 903 3.47 -30.24 1.23
N THR A 904 2.82 -29.48 0.35
CA THR A 904 2.84 -29.69 -1.10
C THR A 904 3.99 -28.89 -1.71
N TRP A 905 4.69 -29.49 -2.67
CA TRP A 905 5.84 -28.92 -3.37
C TRP A 905 5.67 -29.13 -4.88
N TYR A 906 6.16 -28.18 -5.68
CA TYR A 906 6.14 -28.25 -7.15
C TYR A 906 7.55 -28.22 -7.72
N LEU A 907 7.79 -29.01 -8.77
CA LEU A 907 9.04 -29.02 -9.53
C LEU A 907 8.96 -27.93 -10.59
N VAL A 908 9.79 -26.91 -10.42
CA VAL A 908 9.81 -25.69 -11.24
C VAL A 908 10.83 -25.83 -12.35
N LYS A 909 10.41 -25.61 -13.60
CA LYS A 909 11.31 -25.32 -14.72
C LYS A 909 11.51 -23.81 -14.80
N TRP A 910 12.77 -23.37 -14.80
CA TRP A 910 13.13 -21.96 -14.87
C TRP A 910 13.34 -21.50 -16.30
N GLU A 911 12.92 -20.27 -16.60
CA GLU A 911 12.97 -19.72 -17.95
C GLU A 911 14.41 -19.41 -18.38
N GLY A 912 14.82 -19.96 -19.54
CA GLY A 912 16.17 -19.81 -20.09
C GLY A 912 17.22 -20.78 -19.53
N PHE A 913 16.88 -21.55 -18.48
CA PHE A 913 17.78 -22.54 -17.87
C PHE A 913 17.54 -23.95 -18.47
N PRO A 914 18.56 -24.83 -18.45
CA PRO A 914 18.40 -26.24 -18.84
C PRO A 914 17.59 -27.01 -17.78
N HIS A 915 17.24 -28.28 -18.04
CA HIS A 915 16.42 -29.05 -17.11
C HIS A 915 17.14 -29.37 -15.80
N GLU A 916 18.46 -29.51 -15.82
CA GLU A 916 19.33 -29.80 -14.68
C GLU A 916 19.19 -28.78 -13.52
N GLU A 917 18.70 -27.57 -13.81
CA GLU A 917 18.42 -26.50 -12.85
C GLU A 917 16.98 -26.54 -12.29
N ASN A 918 16.16 -27.53 -12.64
CA ASN A 918 14.79 -27.65 -12.12
C ASN A 918 14.81 -27.76 -10.59
N THR A 919 14.11 -26.89 -9.85
CA THR A 919 14.10 -26.93 -8.36
C THR A 919 12.71 -27.14 -7.76
N TRP A 920 12.66 -27.80 -6.60
CA TRP A 920 11.42 -27.98 -5.84
C TRP A 920 11.12 -26.74 -5.01
N GLN A 921 10.02 -26.04 -5.33
CA GLN A 921 9.55 -24.85 -4.61
C GLN A 921 8.18 -25.09 -3.97
N LYS A 922 7.79 -24.25 -3.01
CA LYS A 922 6.46 -24.32 -2.37
C LYS A 922 5.47 -23.43 -3.13
N PRO A 923 4.15 -23.67 -3.04
CA PRO A 923 3.13 -22.80 -3.65
C PRO A 923 3.27 -21.31 -3.31
N ASN A 924 3.81 -20.96 -2.13
CA ASN A 924 4.01 -19.56 -1.72
C ASN A 924 5.21 -18.87 -2.41
N ASP A 925 6.11 -19.65 -3.02
CA ASP A 925 7.33 -19.19 -3.68
C ASP A 925 7.16 -19.21 -5.23
N ILE A 926 5.93 -19.38 -5.72
CA ILE A 926 5.52 -19.51 -7.13
C ILE A 926 4.28 -18.62 -7.36
N SER A 927 4.04 -18.16 -8.60
CA SER A 927 2.76 -17.51 -8.95
C SER A 927 1.57 -18.44 -8.71
N SER A 928 0.55 -17.95 -8.01
CA SER A 928 -0.72 -18.65 -7.78
C SER A 928 -1.44 -19.03 -9.08
N GLU A 929 -1.29 -18.23 -10.14
CA GLU A 929 -1.83 -18.53 -11.48
C GLU A 929 -1.21 -19.81 -12.05
N LEU A 930 0.11 -19.97 -11.94
CA LEU A 930 0.85 -21.15 -12.42
C LEU A 930 0.51 -22.39 -11.59
N VAL A 931 0.39 -22.25 -10.27
CA VAL A 931 -0.05 -23.34 -9.38
C VAL A 931 -1.47 -23.78 -9.74
N THR A 932 -2.38 -22.84 -10.00
CA THR A 932 -3.78 -23.14 -10.37
C THR A 932 -3.86 -23.83 -11.74
N ALA A 933 -3.13 -23.33 -12.74
CA ALA A 933 -3.06 -23.94 -14.06
C ALA A 933 -2.46 -25.36 -14.02
N PHE A 934 -1.45 -25.58 -13.20
CA PHE A 934 -0.87 -26.91 -12.98
C PHE A 934 -1.83 -27.85 -12.25
N GLU A 935 -2.50 -27.42 -11.17
CA GLU A 935 -3.45 -28.29 -10.45
C GLU A 935 -4.64 -28.71 -11.32
N ALA A 936 -5.08 -27.86 -12.24
CA ALA A 936 -6.13 -28.17 -13.21
C ALA A 936 -5.74 -29.27 -14.20
N THR A 937 -4.47 -29.31 -14.66
CA THR A 937 -3.96 -30.36 -15.59
C THR A 937 -3.51 -31.61 -14.83
N TYR A 938 -2.87 -31.45 -13.67
CA TYR A 938 -2.42 -32.54 -12.78
C TYR A 938 -3.55 -33.49 -12.39
N LYS A 939 -4.79 -32.99 -12.26
CA LYS A 939 -5.99 -33.81 -11.99
C LYS A 939 -6.21 -34.93 -13.02
N TYR A 940 -5.76 -34.75 -14.27
CA TYR A 940 -5.96 -35.71 -15.37
C TYR A 940 -4.65 -36.38 -15.81
N GLN A 941 -3.52 -35.67 -15.75
CA GLN A 941 -2.23 -36.14 -16.25
C GLN A 941 -1.26 -36.63 -15.14
N GLY A 942 -1.56 -36.34 -13.86
CA GLY A 942 -0.65 -36.62 -12.76
C GLY A 942 0.73 -35.96 -12.99
N ASN A 943 1.80 -36.63 -12.55
CA ASN A 943 3.18 -36.15 -12.71
C ASN A 943 3.81 -36.37 -14.11
N HIS A 944 3.03 -36.51 -15.20
CA HIS A 944 3.52 -36.90 -16.53
C HIS A 944 4.82 -36.21 -16.95
N LEU A 945 4.84 -34.87 -16.94
CA LEU A 945 5.93 -34.04 -17.50
C LEU A 945 7.22 -34.07 -16.64
N GLY A 946 7.10 -34.14 -15.32
CA GLY A 946 8.25 -34.15 -14.41
C GLY A 946 8.82 -35.54 -14.10
N VAL A 947 8.16 -36.62 -14.55
CA VAL A 947 8.74 -37.98 -14.53
C VAL A 947 9.70 -38.10 -15.71
N MET A 948 11.00 -38.27 -15.42
CA MET A 948 12.01 -38.65 -16.41
C MET A 948 11.84 -40.12 -16.78
N GLN A 949 11.84 -40.99 -15.77
CA GLN A 949 11.58 -42.43 -15.91
C GLN A 949 11.10 -43.03 -14.58
N LEU A 950 10.41 -44.17 -14.66
CA LEU A 950 10.15 -45.04 -13.52
C LEU A 950 11.23 -46.11 -13.47
N LEU A 951 11.77 -46.37 -12.28
CA LEU A 951 12.95 -47.23 -12.10
C LEU A 951 12.64 -48.58 -11.44
N LYS A 952 11.65 -48.62 -10.53
CA LYS A 952 11.28 -49.81 -9.74
C LYS A 952 9.81 -49.77 -9.36
N LYS A 953 9.19 -50.92 -9.12
CA LYS A 953 7.81 -51.08 -8.61
C LYS A 953 7.82 -51.77 -7.25
N ARG A 954 6.89 -51.42 -6.35
CA ARG A 954 6.65 -52.15 -5.09
C ARG A 954 5.16 -52.15 -4.72
N VAL A 955 4.78 -53.06 -3.83
CA VAL A 955 3.48 -53.02 -3.15
C VAL A 955 3.72 -52.72 -1.67
N TRP A 956 3.19 -51.60 -1.18
CA TRP A 956 3.29 -51.19 0.22
C TRP A 956 1.90 -50.89 0.79
N ARG A 957 1.57 -51.47 1.95
CA ARG A 957 0.24 -51.32 2.61
C ARG A 957 -0.96 -51.50 1.66
N LYS A 958 -0.90 -52.52 0.79
CA LYS A 958 -1.91 -52.82 -0.27
C LYS A 958 -2.08 -51.72 -1.33
N ARG A 959 -1.07 -50.88 -1.57
CA ARG A 959 -1.03 -49.90 -2.67
C ARG A 959 0.19 -50.15 -3.54
N VAL A 960 0.08 -49.89 -4.84
CA VAL A 960 1.20 -49.92 -5.77
C VAL A 960 1.93 -48.58 -5.72
N GLU A 961 3.25 -48.63 -5.63
CA GLU A 961 4.13 -47.47 -5.65
C GLU A 961 5.30 -47.71 -6.61
N TYR A 962 5.73 -46.66 -7.32
CA TYR A 962 6.84 -46.69 -8.26
C TYR A 962 7.96 -45.74 -7.80
N TRP A 963 9.22 -46.15 -8.00
CA TRP A 963 10.40 -45.33 -7.71
C TRP A 963 10.64 -44.40 -8.90
N VAL A 964 10.39 -43.10 -8.70
CA VAL A 964 10.45 -42.08 -9.75
C VAL A 964 11.83 -41.45 -9.80
N GLN A 965 12.39 -41.34 -11.02
CA GLN A 965 13.41 -40.36 -11.33
C GLN A 965 12.76 -39.09 -11.87
N TRP A 966 13.10 -37.95 -11.27
CA TRP A 966 12.51 -36.66 -11.62
C TRP A 966 13.35 -35.94 -12.67
N MET A 967 12.68 -35.30 -13.63
CA MET A 967 13.32 -34.57 -14.72
C MET A 967 14.24 -33.47 -14.17
N GLY A 968 15.52 -33.58 -14.47
CA GLY A 968 16.52 -32.59 -14.05
C GLY A 968 16.82 -32.57 -12.55
N ARG A 969 16.66 -33.69 -11.84
CA ARG A 969 17.04 -33.81 -10.42
C ARG A 969 18.09 -34.90 -10.20
N PRO A 970 18.98 -34.75 -9.20
CA PRO A 970 19.93 -35.80 -8.83
C PRO A 970 19.19 -37.01 -8.23
N GLU A 971 19.80 -38.20 -8.31
CA GLU A 971 19.20 -39.45 -7.85
C GLU A 971 18.80 -39.46 -6.36
N SER A 972 19.41 -38.60 -5.54
CA SER A 972 19.08 -38.40 -4.13
C SER A 972 17.69 -37.80 -3.89
N ASP A 973 17.06 -37.22 -4.92
CA ASP A 973 15.69 -36.68 -4.88
C ASP A 973 14.63 -37.69 -5.39
N ASN A 974 15.08 -38.84 -5.92
CA ASN A 974 14.21 -39.93 -6.37
C ASN A 974 13.33 -40.40 -5.22
N SER A 975 12.06 -40.74 -5.52
CA SER A 975 11.07 -40.99 -4.47
C SER A 975 9.98 -41.97 -4.90
N TRP A 976 9.45 -42.72 -3.93
CA TRP A 976 8.30 -43.59 -4.13
C TRP A 976 7.04 -42.74 -4.30
N GLN A 977 6.37 -42.87 -5.44
CA GLN A 977 5.09 -42.24 -5.75
C GLN A 977 4.01 -43.30 -5.93
N GLY A 978 2.80 -43.01 -5.44
CA GLY A 978 1.66 -43.90 -5.60
C GLY A 978 1.17 -43.90 -7.06
N GLU A 979 0.58 -45.00 -7.49
CA GLU A 979 -0.04 -45.15 -8.81
C GLU A 979 -0.95 -43.95 -9.18
N THR A 980 -1.74 -43.44 -8.24
CA THR A 980 -2.66 -42.30 -8.43
C THR A 980 -1.99 -40.91 -8.47
N THR A 981 -0.66 -40.81 -8.40
CA THR A 981 0.09 -39.54 -8.56
C THR A 981 0.98 -39.54 -9.80
N LEU A 982 0.89 -40.57 -10.63
CA LEU A 982 1.63 -40.72 -11.88
C LEU A 982 0.66 -40.73 -13.06
N SER A 983 1.19 -40.49 -14.27
CA SER A 983 0.38 -40.62 -15.48
C SER A 983 0.21 -42.09 -15.86
N ARG A 984 -0.92 -42.41 -16.51
CA ARG A 984 -1.15 -43.77 -16.98
C ARG A 984 -0.17 -44.16 -18.09
N GLU A 985 0.27 -43.22 -18.94
CA GLU A 985 1.28 -43.49 -19.97
C GLU A 985 2.60 -43.92 -19.35
N ARG A 986 3.12 -43.17 -18.37
CA ARG A 986 4.40 -43.50 -17.70
C ARG A 986 4.39 -44.86 -16.98
N ILE A 987 3.24 -45.26 -16.44
CA ILE A 987 3.05 -46.59 -15.85
C ILE A 987 3.06 -47.66 -16.96
N MET A 988 2.31 -47.48 -18.05
CA MET A 988 2.26 -48.43 -19.16
C MET A 988 3.60 -48.56 -19.90
N GLU A 989 4.36 -47.47 -20.05
CA GLU A 989 5.75 -47.49 -20.55
C GLU A 989 6.61 -48.45 -19.71
N PHE A 990 6.62 -48.26 -18.39
CA PHE A 990 7.40 -49.07 -17.46
C PHE A 990 6.95 -50.55 -17.42
N GLU A 991 5.64 -50.79 -17.41
CA GLU A 991 5.11 -52.16 -17.37
C GLU A 991 5.33 -52.92 -18.69
N ASN A 992 5.17 -52.26 -19.84
CA ASN A 992 5.46 -52.87 -21.14
C ASN A 992 6.96 -53.17 -21.33
N LEU A 993 7.85 -52.29 -20.85
CA LEU A 993 9.29 -52.56 -20.82
C LEU A 993 9.61 -53.76 -19.92
N SER A 994 9.02 -53.81 -18.72
CA SER A 994 9.21 -54.93 -17.77
C SER A 994 8.74 -56.28 -18.35
N ILE A 995 7.68 -56.30 -19.15
CA ILE A 995 7.18 -57.50 -19.84
C ILE A 995 8.16 -57.94 -20.94
N CYS A 996 8.62 -57.00 -21.78
CA CYS A 996 9.60 -57.25 -22.85
C CYS A 996 10.99 -57.69 -22.36
N GLU A 997 11.32 -57.50 -21.08
CA GLU A 997 12.53 -58.05 -20.45
C GLU A 997 12.29 -59.47 -19.92
N MET A 998 11.14 -59.76 -19.32
CA MET A 998 10.77 -61.12 -18.87
C MET A 998 10.48 -62.11 -20.02
N GLU A 999 10.24 -61.64 -21.24
CA GLU A 999 10.14 -62.47 -22.46
C GLU A 999 11.50 -62.71 -23.16
N LYS A 1000 12.62 -62.34 -22.51
CA LYS A 1000 14.00 -62.53 -23.01
C LYS A 1000 14.91 -63.34 -22.09
N GLU A 1001 14.41 -63.82 -20.96
CA GLU A 1001 15.04 -64.81 -20.07
C GLU A 1001 14.42 -66.22 -20.27
#